data_AF-A0A9X4FGU8-F1
#
_entry.id   AF-A0A9X4FGU8-F1
#
_cell.length_a   1.000
_cell.length_b   1.000
_cell.length_c   1.000
_cell.angle_alpha   90.00
_cell.angle_beta   90.00
_cell.angle_gamma   90.00
#
_symmetry.space_group_name_H-M   'P 1'
#
loop_
_entity.id
_entity.type
_entity.pdbx_description
1 polymer ?
#
loop_
_entity_poly.entity_id
_entity_poly.type
_entity_poly.pdbx_seq_one_letter_code
_entity_poly.pdbx_strand_id
1 'polypeptide(L)'
;MRNNQPVTQREQKFTSNEDLVSITDLQGKIKYVNDAFVAISGFTYEELIGQDHNIVRHPDMPPAAFTDLWETVKSGQAWRGMVKNRCKNGDHYWVDAFVIPIVKNGATVGYQSVRSKPSESQINEAELLYKSMKQDSSKTLPQPRWFRRLTTRAINHILSTVLVLCASLIGLLSDQPMLQLIALVSVVVVLVMLFTNQKRVFSKFTYIIEHNHYLAAGDFTKNIEVEGKDELSMVLTSMKMVQGRYKGIFMQTSESVSKLLSTADKLSATSHDVLYAMREQSSHTTQVATGMSEMTVTVDGVSSNVQSTADTTTQLTQVVEGGDALISDTLLQMQVFADEMSQTSQAINELSKESEKITSITNTISDIAEQTNLLALNAAIEAARAGEQGRGFAVVADEVRSLASRTQDATAEIRSMLELVSSGIHNSANTIEKNSLSAVSTLDKVTLTREKFADITSGMEKINAMSAEIATAAGQQSTVVAEMADSIESISSQASLTESQGENLQQHAMLVNSRAMDLQAQLNELDLSEAATLDFVTVKQGHLAWKTRVRSFLDGDTNVLTREQACSHRECALGRWYYKDGIKQYGSNHAFKAMEQPHAELHETIVKIMDADESGDSDKAHQLYQNIEPLSKQIVAHIEELERTIR
;
A
#
# COMPACT_ATOMS: atom_id res chain seq x y z
N MET A 1 28.12 15.35 44.09
CA MET A 1 28.74 14.27 43.29
C MET A 1 27.89 13.02 43.41
N ARG A 2 27.60 12.33 42.31
CA ARG A 2 26.81 11.09 42.28
C ARG A 2 27.59 9.95 42.97
N ASN A 3 26.96 9.26 43.92
CA ASN A 3 27.54 8.11 44.63
C ASN A 3 26.93 6.82 44.07
N ASN A 4 27.68 6.11 43.22
CA ASN A 4 27.20 4.92 42.52
C ASN A 4 27.44 3.66 43.36
N GLN A 5 26.43 3.21 44.10
CA GLN A 5 26.40 1.93 44.84
C GLN A 5 25.54 0.89 44.09
N PRO A 6 25.72 -0.42 44.32
CA PRO A 6 26.72 -1.07 45.17
C PRO A 6 28.12 -1.17 44.52
N VAL A 7 29.15 -1.43 45.34
CA VAL A 7 30.51 -1.78 44.88
C VAL A 7 30.97 -3.12 45.47
N THR A 8 31.53 -4.01 44.65
CA THR A 8 31.98 -5.37 45.04
C THR A 8 33.45 -5.42 45.43
N GLN A 9 34.22 -4.35 45.14
CA GLN A 9 35.69 -4.28 45.27
C GLN A 9 36.46 -5.33 44.47
N ARG A 10 35.82 -6.01 43.51
CA ARG A 10 36.49 -6.89 42.55
C ARG A 10 36.95 -6.09 41.33
N GLU A 11 38.21 -6.24 40.94
CA GLU A 11 38.77 -5.61 39.74
C GLU A 11 38.43 -6.44 38.48
N GLN A 12 37.87 -5.80 37.46
CA GLN A 12 37.69 -6.32 36.11
C GLN A 12 38.82 -5.77 35.22
N LYS A 13 39.68 -6.66 34.74
CA LYS A 13 40.80 -6.31 33.85
C LYS A 13 40.37 -6.44 32.38
N PHE A 14 40.76 -5.49 31.55
CA PHE A 14 40.62 -5.56 30.09
C PHE A 14 41.99 -5.84 29.42
N THR A 15 41.97 -6.25 28.16
CA THR A 15 43.16 -6.58 27.36
C THR A 15 43.99 -5.31 27.08
N SER A 16 45.31 -5.44 26.93
CA SER A 16 46.21 -4.29 26.67
C SER A 16 45.99 -3.65 25.29
N ASN A 17 45.33 -4.35 24.37
CA ASN A 17 45.16 -3.92 22.99
C ASN A 17 43.87 -3.12 22.76
N GLU A 18 43.02 -2.95 23.78
CA GLU A 18 41.74 -2.26 23.67
C GLU A 18 41.74 -0.98 24.51
N ASP A 19 41.74 0.18 23.86
CA ASP A 19 41.49 1.44 24.55
C ASP A 19 40.01 1.74 24.63
N LEU A 20 39.61 2.31 25.76
CA LEU A 20 38.23 2.73 25.96
C LEU A 20 38.09 4.19 25.53
N VAL A 21 37.22 4.43 24.55
CA VAL A 21 37.00 5.76 23.96
C VAL A 21 35.63 6.26 24.36
N SER A 22 35.55 7.53 24.76
CA SER A 22 34.27 8.22 24.96
C SER A 22 34.33 9.67 24.51
N ILE A 23 33.29 10.16 23.86
CA ILE A 23 33.11 11.57 23.50
C ILE A 23 31.95 12.14 24.28
N THR A 24 32.10 13.37 24.77
CA THR A 24 31.08 14.09 25.52
C THR A 24 30.81 15.47 24.93
N ASP A 25 29.66 16.05 25.24
CA ASP A 25 29.42 17.49 25.05
C ASP A 25 30.12 18.36 26.11
N LEU A 26 29.89 19.67 26.07
CA LEU A 26 30.47 20.63 27.02
C LEU A 26 29.98 20.44 28.47
N GLN A 27 28.84 19.76 28.64
CA GLN A 27 28.24 19.46 29.92
C GLN A 27 28.70 18.10 30.48
N GLY A 28 29.42 17.30 29.67
CA GLY A 28 29.89 15.97 30.05
C GLY A 28 28.90 14.84 29.74
N LYS A 29 27.88 15.08 28.91
CA LYS A 29 26.97 14.03 28.43
C LYS A 29 27.60 13.25 27.30
N ILE A 30 27.52 11.92 27.38
CA ILE A 30 28.14 11.01 26.42
C ILE A 30 27.42 11.13 25.07
N LYS A 31 28.18 11.40 24.01
CA LYS A 31 27.73 11.42 22.61
C LYS A 31 28.15 10.17 21.83
N TYR A 32 29.22 9.50 22.29
CA TYR A 32 29.76 8.31 21.67
C TYR A 32 30.62 7.54 22.66
N VAL A 33 30.60 6.22 22.56
CA VAL A 33 31.51 5.27 23.20
C VAL A 33 31.84 4.16 22.21
N ASN A 34 33.03 3.57 22.29
CA ASN A 34 33.37 2.40 21.48
C ASN A 34 32.93 1.09 22.15
N ASP A 35 32.92 0.00 21.38
CA ASP A 35 32.47 -1.32 21.85
C ASP A 35 33.27 -1.84 23.05
N ALA A 36 34.58 -1.58 23.10
CA ALA A 36 35.42 -1.93 24.25
C ALA A 36 34.94 -1.24 25.54
N PHE A 37 34.50 0.02 25.47
CA PHE A 37 33.93 0.74 26.62
C PHE A 37 32.59 0.12 27.04
N VAL A 38 31.73 -0.25 26.10
CA VAL A 38 30.45 -0.94 26.35
C VAL A 38 30.72 -2.28 27.06
N ALA A 39 31.63 -3.09 26.51
CA ALA A 39 31.99 -4.41 27.03
C ALA A 39 32.56 -4.37 28.46
N ILE A 40 33.53 -3.49 28.74
CA ILE A 40 34.13 -3.42 30.09
C ILE A 40 33.17 -2.83 31.12
N SER A 41 32.30 -1.90 30.71
CA SER A 41 31.40 -1.21 31.64
C SER A 41 30.14 -2.02 31.98
N GLY A 42 29.72 -2.91 31.08
CA GLY A 42 28.51 -3.72 31.22
C GLY A 42 27.19 -2.96 31.01
N PHE A 43 27.24 -1.71 30.56
CA PHE A 43 26.07 -0.95 30.11
C PHE A 43 25.87 -1.14 28.60
N THR A 44 24.63 -1.12 28.12
CA THR A 44 24.39 -1.10 26.67
C THR A 44 24.74 0.27 26.09
N TYR A 45 24.96 0.34 24.77
CA TYR A 45 25.25 1.61 24.09
C TYR A 45 24.12 2.64 24.34
N GLU A 46 22.87 2.22 24.26
CA GLU A 46 21.67 3.05 24.47
C GLU A 46 21.57 3.56 25.92
N GLU A 47 22.03 2.78 26.90
CA GLU A 47 22.06 3.20 28.30
C GLU A 47 23.15 4.26 28.58
N LEU A 48 24.20 4.31 27.76
CA LEU A 48 25.32 5.25 27.94
C LEU A 48 25.09 6.57 27.21
N ILE A 49 24.51 6.56 26.02
CA ILE A 49 24.33 7.74 25.19
C ILE A 49 23.34 8.73 25.84
N GLY A 50 23.72 10.02 25.87
CA GLY A 50 22.94 11.10 26.47
C GLY A 50 23.02 11.22 28.00
N GLN A 51 23.62 10.22 28.67
CA GLN A 51 23.85 10.22 30.12
C GLN A 51 25.13 10.99 30.49
N ASP A 52 25.17 11.50 31.72
CA ASP A 52 26.39 12.09 32.27
C ASP A 52 27.50 11.04 32.39
N HIS A 53 28.72 11.39 32.00
CA HIS A 53 29.88 10.50 32.08
C HIS A 53 30.12 9.92 33.49
N ASN A 54 29.63 10.60 34.52
CA ASN A 54 29.69 10.13 35.91
C ASN A 54 28.91 8.83 36.19
N ILE A 55 28.14 8.29 35.25
CA ILE A 55 27.43 7.00 35.39
C ILE A 55 28.38 5.82 35.68
N VAL A 56 29.62 5.88 35.18
CA VAL A 56 30.67 4.87 35.44
C VAL A 56 31.60 5.24 36.61
N ARG A 57 31.34 6.32 37.35
CA ARG A 57 32.22 6.76 38.43
C ARG A 57 32.25 5.77 39.59
N HIS A 58 33.43 5.45 40.11
CA HIS A 58 33.58 4.71 41.37
C HIS A 58 33.47 5.65 42.60
N PRO A 59 32.75 5.27 43.68
CA PRO A 59 32.65 6.04 44.93
C PRO A 59 33.98 6.37 45.61
N ASP A 60 34.99 5.50 45.47
CA ASP A 60 36.33 5.72 46.06
C ASP A 60 37.16 6.80 45.36
N MET A 61 36.73 7.30 44.20
CA MET A 61 37.47 8.38 43.53
C MET A 61 37.32 9.72 44.28
N PRO A 62 38.44 10.35 44.69
CA PRO A 62 38.40 11.60 45.43
C PRO A 62 37.78 12.72 44.58
N PRO A 63 36.95 13.60 45.17
CA PRO A 63 36.40 14.76 44.48
C PRO A 63 37.42 15.61 43.72
N ALA A 64 38.58 15.84 44.34
CA ALA A 64 39.66 16.64 43.80
C ALA A 64 40.17 16.14 42.44
N ALA A 65 40.15 14.82 42.18
CA ALA A 65 40.58 14.25 40.89
C ALA A 65 39.71 14.68 39.72
N PHE A 66 38.40 14.85 39.96
CA PHE A 66 37.49 15.34 38.93
C PHE A 66 37.49 16.86 38.83
N THR A 67 37.70 17.58 39.93
CA THR A 67 37.91 19.03 39.89
C THR A 67 39.11 19.36 39.01
N ASP A 68 40.25 18.70 39.23
CA ASP A 68 41.47 18.83 38.44
C ASP A 68 41.24 18.50 36.95
N LEU A 69 40.52 17.41 36.67
CA LEU A 69 40.10 17.06 35.30
C LEU A 69 39.34 18.20 34.63
N TRP A 70 38.26 18.67 35.26
CA TRP A 70 37.36 19.65 34.64
C TRP A 70 38.01 21.02 34.51
N GLU A 71 38.80 21.47 35.49
CA GLU A 71 39.54 22.72 35.39
C GLU A 71 40.57 22.68 34.25
N THR A 72 41.29 21.56 34.13
CA THR A 72 42.29 21.37 33.08
C THR A 72 41.65 21.40 31.68
N VAL A 73 40.63 20.58 31.43
CA VAL A 73 40.04 20.49 30.09
C VAL A 73 39.22 21.73 29.70
N LYS A 74 38.62 22.43 30.67
CA LYS A 74 37.95 23.72 30.43
C LYS A 74 38.92 24.84 30.11
N SER A 75 40.17 24.77 30.59
CA SER A 75 41.22 25.72 30.21
C SER A 75 41.78 25.50 28.79
N GLY A 76 41.23 24.54 28.04
CA GLY A 76 41.71 24.18 26.71
C GLY A 76 42.92 23.23 26.72
N GLN A 77 43.29 22.70 27.89
CA GLN A 77 44.46 21.85 28.08
C GLN A 77 44.09 20.37 28.12
N ALA A 78 45.03 19.49 27.75
CA ALA A 78 44.88 18.06 27.91
C ALA A 78 45.05 17.65 29.38
N TRP A 79 44.18 16.76 29.85
CA TRP A 79 44.27 16.18 31.19
C TRP A 79 44.68 14.71 31.12
N ARG A 80 45.53 14.27 32.05
CA ARG A 80 45.87 12.84 32.23
C ARG A 80 45.81 12.46 33.69
N GLY A 81 45.15 11.36 34.02
CA GLY A 81 45.08 10.87 35.38
C GLY A 81 44.56 9.45 35.51
N MET A 82 44.89 8.84 36.66
CA MET A 82 44.40 7.51 37.01
C MET A 82 42.95 7.59 37.48
N VAL A 83 42.05 6.85 36.85
CA VAL A 83 40.62 6.85 37.21
C VAL A 83 40.18 5.43 37.55
N LYS A 84 39.52 5.29 38.71
CA LYS A 84 38.78 4.09 39.10
C LYS A 84 37.33 4.26 38.68
N ASN A 85 36.86 3.38 37.80
CA ASN A 85 35.47 3.34 37.34
C ASN A 85 34.76 2.10 37.90
N ARG A 86 33.43 2.15 37.90
CA ARG A 86 32.55 1.09 38.39
C ARG A 86 31.71 0.57 37.22
N CYS A 87 31.68 -0.75 37.06
CA CYS A 87 30.84 -1.48 36.13
C CYS A 87 29.36 -1.48 36.58
N LYS A 88 28.43 -1.84 35.67
CA LYS A 88 27.00 -1.96 36.00
C LYS A 88 26.72 -2.96 37.12
N ASN A 89 27.48 -4.05 37.17
CA ASN A 89 27.37 -5.12 38.18
C ASN A 89 27.99 -4.77 39.55
N GLY A 90 28.65 -3.62 39.69
CA GLY A 90 29.31 -3.18 40.93
C GLY A 90 30.81 -3.50 41.02
N ASP A 91 31.38 -4.24 40.07
CA ASP A 91 32.84 -4.40 39.94
C ASP A 91 33.51 -3.07 39.55
N HIS A 92 34.83 -3.03 39.56
CA HIS A 92 35.58 -1.83 39.19
C HIS A 92 36.69 -2.11 38.19
N TYR A 93 37.11 -1.09 37.44
CA TYR A 93 38.25 -1.17 36.55
C TYR A 93 39.08 0.12 36.64
N TRP A 94 40.40 -0.04 36.50
CA TRP A 94 41.34 1.07 36.50
C TRP A 94 41.72 1.47 35.09
N VAL A 95 41.82 2.79 34.87
CA VAL A 95 42.26 3.34 33.60
C VAL A 95 43.29 4.44 33.79
N ASP A 96 44.27 4.49 32.89
CA ASP A 96 45.06 5.70 32.65
C ASP A 96 44.28 6.54 31.63
N ALA A 97 43.57 7.55 32.12
CA ALA A 97 42.66 8.35 31.32
C ALA A 97 43.36 9.60 30.79
N PHE A 98 43.35 9.76 29.47
CA PHE A 98 43.72 10.99 28.78
C PHE A 98 42.47 11.67 28.24
N VAL A 99 42.32 12.97 28.47
CA VAL A 99 41.14 13.74 28.07
C VAL A 99 41.58 15.02 27.38
N ILE A 100 41.02 15.30 26.21
CA ILE A 100 41.28 16.53 25.44
C ILE A 100 40.00 17.28 25.09
N PRO A 101 40.06 18.62 24.99
CA PRO A 101 38.99 19.41 24.40
C PRO A 101 38.94 19.18 22.89
N ILE A 102 37.73 18.93 22.36
CA ILE A 102 37.48 18.91 20.93
C ILE A 102 37.21 20.34 20.49
N VAL A 103 38.10 20.92 19.69
CA VAL A 103 37.97 22.30 19.18
C VAL A 103 37.42 22.28 17.76
N LYS A 104 36.36 23.07 17.50
CA LYS A 104 35.79 23.33 16.18
C LYS A 104 35.66 24.83 15.98
N ASN A 105 36.20 25.38 14.89
CA ASN A 105 36.21 26.81 14.60
C ASN A 105 36.79 27.68 15.74
N GLY A 106 37.83 27.19 16.43
CA GLY A 106 38.45 27.89 17.56
C GLY A 106 37.70 27.79 18.89
N ALA A 107 36.52 27.17 18.95
CA ALA A 107 35.74 26.96 20.17
C ALA A 107 35.73 25.48 20.57
N THR A 108 35.88 25.18 21.87
CA THR A 108 35.65 23.83 22.39
C THR A 108 34.17 23.47 22.25
N VAL A 109 33.87 22.30 21.67
CA VAL A 109 32.49 21.80 21.44
C VAL A 109 32.17 20.53 22.23
N GLY A 110 33.15 19.97 22.94
CA GLY A 110 33.02 18.77 23.73
C GLY A 110 34.38 18.25 24.18
N TYR A 111 34.40 17.08 24.83
CA TYR A 111 35.63 16.46 25.31
C TYR A 111 35.73 15.01 24.85
N GLN A 112 36.92 14.62 24.41
CA GLN A 112 37.25 13.24 24.04
C GLN A 112 38.14 12.64 25.11
N SER A 113 37.82 11.43 25.57
CA SER A 113 38.66 10.66 26.47
C SER A 113 39.07 9.35 25.83
N VAL A 114 40.36 9.04 25.93
CA VAL A 114 40.94 7.73 25.62
C VAL A 114 41.57 7.17 26.88
N ARG A 115 41.31 5.90 27.13
CA ARG A 115 41.66 5.21 28.37
C ARG A 115 42.43 3.96 28.03
N SER A 116 43.67 3.90 28.51
CA SER A 116 44.52 2.74 28.33
C SER A 116 44.61 1.94 29.62
N LYS A 117 44.99 0.67 29.48
CA LYS A 117 45.25 -0.21 30.62
C LYS A 117 46.46 0.31 31.42
N PRO A 118 46.30 0.60 32.72
CA PRO A 118 47.43 1.03 33.54
C PRO A 118 48.28 -0.16 33.99
N SER A 119 49.56 0.09 34.27
CA SER A 119 50.44 -0.90 34.93
C SER A 119 50.06 -1.10 36.40
N GLU A 120 50.39 -2.28 36.95
CA GLU A 120 50.12 -2.58 38.37
C GLU A 120 50.80 -1.59 39.33
N SER A 121 51.99 -1.10 38.97
CA SER A 121 52.67 -0.05 39.72
C SER A 121 51.86 1.26 39.76
N GLN A 122 51.25 1.66 38.64
CA GLN A 122 50.43 2.87 38.57
C GLN A 122 49.15 2.74 39.38
N ILE A 123 48.53 1.55 39.39
CA ILE A 123 47.34 1.27 40.20
C ILE A 123 47.69 1.40 41.68
N ASN A 124 48.76 0.73 42.15
CA ASN A 124 49.20 0.78 43.54
C ASN A 124 49.55 2.20 44.00
N GLU A 125 50.25 2.97 43.18
CA GLU A 125 50.56 4.39 43.46
C GLU A 125 49.30 5.24 43.59
N ALA A 126 48.33 5.07 42.68
CA ALA A 126 47.08 5.81 42.69
C ALA A 126 46.20 5.42 43.89
N GLU A 127 46.13 4.14 44.25
CA GLU A 127 45.38 3.67 45.41
C GLU A 127 45.92 4.24 46.72
N LEU A 128 47.23 4.22 46.91
CA LEU A 128 47.86 4.80 48.10
C LEU A 128 47.61 6.32 48.16
N LEU A 129 47.76 7.03 47.04
CA LEU A 129 47.51 8.46 46.96
C LEU A 129 46.06 8.79 47.30
N TYR A 130 45.09 8.14 46.64
CA TYR A 130 43.67 8.43 46.81
C TYR A 130 43.16 8.02 48.19
N LYS A 131 43.64 6.91 48.75
CA LYS A 131 43.36 6.55 50.15
C LYS A 131 43.88 7.60 51.12
N SER A 132 45.08 8.11 50.88
CA SER A 132 45.67 9.16 51.74
C SER A 132 44.95 10.51 51.63
N MET A 133 44.44 10.87 50.44
CA MET A 133 43.63 12.08 50.23
C MET A 133 42.22 11.97 50.82
N LYS A 134 41.67 10.75 50.89
CA LYS A 134 40.40 10.49 51.57
C LYS A 134 40.52 10.64 53.09
N GLN A 135 41.71 10.37 53.65
CA GLN A 135 42.02 10.51 55.08
C GLN A 135 42.46 11.94 55.47
N ASP A 136 43.10 12.67 54.55
CA ASP A 136 43.59 14.03 54.77
C ASP A 136 43.23 14.94 53.59
N SER A 137 42.22 15.78 53.79
CA SER A 137 41.70 16.69 52.77
C SER A 137 42.65 17.84 52.39
N SER A 138 43.76 18.01 53.11
CA SER A 138 44.80 18.99 52.77
C SER A 138 45.77 18.49 51.70
N LYS A 139 45.79 17.18 51.40
CA LYS A 139 46.63 16.60 50.36
C LYS A 139 46.08 16.93 48.97
N THR A 140 46.91 17.60 48.18
CA THR A 140 46.59 17.94 46.79
C THR A 140 47.09 16.85 45.84
N LEU A 141 46.46 16.76 44.67
CA LEU A 141 47.01 15.98 43.57
C LEU A 141 48.39 16.54 43.20
N PRO A 142 49.33 15.67 42.77
CA PRO A 142 50.58 16.14 42.19
C PRO A 142 50.24 16.97 40.95
N GLN A 143 50.52 18.29 41.01
CA GLN A 143 50.28 19.23 39.91
C GLN A 143 50.89 18.71 38.60
N PRO A 144 50.19 18.82 37.46
CA PRO A 144 50.64 18.27 36.20
C PRO A 144 51.92 18.99 35.75
N ARG A 145 52.96 18.19 35.49
CA ARG A 145 54.37 18.62 35.40
C ARG A 145 54.70 19.53 34.20
N TRP A 146 53.77 19.81 33.31
CA TRP A 146 54.04 20.45 32.02
C TRP A 146 54.42 21.94 32.12
N PHE A 147 53.98 22.66 33.16
CA PHE A 147 54.37 24.06 33.39
C PHE A 147 55.71 24.24 34.14
N ARG A 148 56.30 23.17 34.69
CA ARG A 148 57.59 23.26 35.38
C ARG A 148 58.72 22.88 34.42
N ARG A 149 59.13 23.88 33.62
CA ARG A 149 60.45 24.14 32.98
C ARG A 149 61.29 22.90 32.66
N LEU A 150 61.66 22.72 31.38
CA LEU A 150 62.76 21.85 30.87
C LEU A 150 63.13 20.79 31.92
N THR A 151 62.35 19.70 31.98
CA THR A 151 62.36 18.66 33.02
C THR A 151 63.49 18.77 34.03
N THR A 152 63.19 18.76 35.33
CA THR A 152 64.22 18.57 36.37
C THR A 152 65.17 17.41 36.05
N ARG A 153 64.82 16.45 35.20
CA ARG A 153 65.78 15.52 34.56
C ARG A 153 66.66 16.14 33.48
N ALA A 154 66.17 16.80 32.44
CA ALA A 154 67.01 17.49 31.45
C ALA A 154 67.83 18.63 32.08
N ILE A 155 67.23 19.45 32.96
CA ILE A 155 67.96 20.46 33.75
C ILE A 155 68.92 19.79 34.75
N ASN A 156 68.56 18.73 35.50
CA ASN A 156 69.55 18.05 36.36
C ASN A 156 70.60 17.30 35.56
N HIS A 157 70.30 16.79 34.36
CA HIS A 157 71.29 16.18 33.47
C HIS A 157 72.21 17.26 32.93
N ILE A 158 71.70 18.38 32.41
CA ILE A 158 72.51 19.52 31.95
C ILE A 158 73.31 20.12 33.13
N LEU A 159 72.72 20.32 34.30
CA LEU A 159 73.43 20.82 35.47
C LEU A 159 74.44 19.80 35.99
N SER A 160 74.11 18.50 36.05
CA SER A 160 75.07 17.47 36.51
C SER A 160 76.18 17.25 35.51
N THR A 161 75.91 17.28 34.19
CA THR A 161 76.96 17.20 33.18
C THR A 161 77.84 18.44 33.22
N VAL A 162 77.27 19.65 33.36
CA VAL A 162 78.04 20.89 33.55
C VAL A 162 78.84 20.85 34.85
N LEU A 163 78.27 20.41 35.96
CA LEU A 163 78.94 20.35 37.27
C LEU A 163 80.08 19.30 37.27
N VAL A 164 79.87 18.14 36.64
CA VAL A 164 80.91 17.11 36.47
C VAL A 164 81.99 17.59 35.50
N LEU A 165 81.64 18.29 34.41
CA LEU A 165 82.63 18.89 33.50
C LEU A 165 83.46 19.98 34.19
N CYS A 166 82.83 20.84 35.01
CA CYS A 166 83.54 21.84 35.81
C CYS A 166 84.44 21.18 36.88
N ALA A 167 83.97 20.16 37.59
CA ALA A 167 84.76 19.41 38.57
C ALA A 167 85.93 18.65 37.91
N SER A 168 85.71 18.10 36.71
CA SER A 168 86.74 17.45 35.90
C SER A 168 87.81 18.46 35.46
N LEU A 169 87.40 19.65 35.01
CA LEU A 169 88.32 20.72 34.61
C LEU A 169 89.19 21.18 35.78
N ILE A 170 88.61 21.31 36.98
CA ILE A 170 89.36 21.62 38.22
C ILE A 170 90.34 20.49 38.58
N GLY A 171 89.92 19.22 38.45
CA GLY A 171 90.78 18.06 38.71
C GLY A 171 91.95 17.93 37.73
N LEU A 172 91.74 18.28 36.45
CA LEU A 172 92.76 18.33 35.39
C LEU A 172 93.78 19.46 35.60
N LEU A 173 93.40 20.55 36.26
CA LEU A 173 94.28 21.66 36.61
C LEU A 173 95.05 21.43 37.93
N SER A 174 94.82 20.32 38.62
CA SER A 174 95.52 19.99 39.86
C SER A 174 96.82 19.23 39.59
N ASP A 175 97.84 19.43 40.43
CA ASP A 175 99.14 18.73 40.36
C ASP A 175 99.10 17.29 40.90
N GLN A 176 97.94 16.81 41.37
CA GLN A 176 97.79 15.48 41.96
C GLN A 176 97.36 14.46 40.88
N PRO A 177 98.17 13.44 40.56
CA PRO A 177 97.87 12.51 39.46
C PRO A 177 96.57 11.70 39.70
N MET A 178 96.21 11.48 40.97
CA MET A 178 94.96 10.80 41.33
C MET A 178 93.70 11.61 40.96
N LEU A 179 93.74 12.95 41.09
CA LEU A 179 92.62 13.83 40.74
C LEU A 179 92.43 13.94 39.21
N GLN A 180 93.53 13.89 38.46
CA GLN A 180 93.50 13.88 36.99
C GLN A 180 92.86 12.60 36.44
N LEU A 181 93.15 11.44 37.05
CA LEU A 181 92.53 10.16 36.66
C LEU A 181 91.02 10.14 36.93
N ILE A 182 90.59 10.65 38.10
CA ILE A 182 89.17 10.75 38.46
C ILE A 182 88.43 11.67 37.49
N ALA A 183 89.03 12.82 37.13
CA ALA A 183 88.49 13.74 36.15
C ALA A 183 88.27 13.05 34.79
N LEU A 184 89.26 12.33 34.28
CA LEU A 184 89.17 11.62 33.00
C LEU A 184 88.07 10.55 32.99
N VAL A 185 87.97 9.74 34.06
CA VAL A 185 86.91 8.73 34.19
C VAL A 185 85.53 9.37 34.25
N SER A 186 85.38 10.48 34.97
CA SER A 186 84.10 11.18 35.09
C SER A 186 83.62 11.78 33.76
N VAL A 187 84.54 12.27 32.91
CA VAL A 187 84.22 12.71 31.55
C VAL A 187 83.71 11.54 30.69
N VAL A 188 84.35 10.38 30.76
CA VAL A 188 83.91 9.17 30.02
C VAL A 188 82.52 8.73 30.46
N VAL A 189 82.25 8.72 31.77
CA VAL A 189 80.91 8.38 32.31
C VAL A 189 79.85 9.37 31.82
N VAL A 190 80.16 10.67 31.77
CA VAL A 190 79.25 11.69 31.23
C VAL A 190 78.98 11.48 29.74
N LEU A 191 79.99 11.16 28.93
CA LEU A 191 79.82 10.87 27.50
C LEU A 191 78.95 9.63 27.26
N VAL A 192 79.15 8.55 28.04
CA VAL A 192 78.30 7.35 27.97
C VAL A 192 76.86 7.66 28.40
N MET A 193 76.66 8.46 29.45
CA MET A 193 75.33 8.92 29.85
C MET A 193 74.64 9.77 28.78
N LEU A 194 75.37 10.69 28.13
CA LEU A 194 74.85 11.51 27.04
C LEU A 194 74.47 10.64 25.83
N PHE A 195 75.33 9.71 25.43
CA PHE A 195 75.07 8.80 24.30
C PHE A 195 73.87 7.89 24.55
N THR A 196 73.77 7.29 25.73
CA THR A 196 72.63 6.42 26.10
C THR A 196 71.32 7.20 26.19
N ASN A 197 71.34 8.44 26.68
CA ASN A 197 70.17 9.31 26.71
C ASN A 197 69.76 9.75 25.30
N GLN A 198 70.71 10.14 24.46
CA GLN A 198 70.47 10.47 23.06
C GLN A 198 69.84 9.30 22.31
N LYS A 199 70.39 8.08 22.47
CA LYS A 199 69.83 6.87 21.85
C LYS A 199 68.38 6.61 22.28
N ARG A 200 68.04 6.83 23.56
CA ARG A 200 66.66 6.69 24.06
C ARG A 200 65.70 7.72 23.44
N VAL A 201 66.12 8.98 23.32
CA VAL A 201 65.29 10.05 22.73
C VAL A 201 65.06 9.80 21.24
N PHE A 202 66.13 9.52 20.47
CA PHE A 202 66.01 9.27 19.03
C PHE A 202 65.18 8.02 18.72
N SER A 203 65.27 6.96 19.53
CA SER A 203 64.44 5.77 19.37
C SER A 203 62.94 6.09 19.47
N LYS A 204 62.54 6.98 20.37
CA LYS A 204 61.14 7.43 20.49
C LYS A 204 60.69 8.28 19.29
N PHE A 205 61.58 9.11 18.73
CA PHE A 205 61.29 9.85 17.49
C PHE A 205 61.09 8.92 16.29
N THR A 206 61.94 7.90 16.13
CA THR A 206 61.76 6.90 15.07
C THR A 206 60.41 6.20 15.20
N TYR A 207 60.04 5.79 16.42
CA TYR A 207 58.74 5.18 16.69
C TYR A 207 57.55 6.08 16.32
N ILE A 208 57.62 7.37 16.67
CA ILE A 208 56.61 8.38 16.28
C ILE A 208 56.51 8.51 14.76
N ILE A 209 57.65 8.63 14.05
CA ILE A 209 57.68 8.78 12.60
C ILE A 209 57.09 7.55 11.90
N GLU A 210 57.47 6.35 12.36
CA GLU A 210 56.97 5.08 11.83
C GLU A 210 55.45 4.96 12.00
N HIS A 211 54.91 5.23 13.19
CA HIS A 211 53.46 5.16 13.42
C HIS A 211 52.70 6.28 12.71
N ASN A 212 53.32 7.44 12.50
CA ASN A 212 52.74 8.49 11.68
C ASN A 212 52.69 8.09 10.19
N HIS A 213 53.67 7.33 9.71
CA HIS A 213 53.64 6.76 8.36
C HIS A 213 52.51 5.74 8.19
N TYR A 214 52.28 4.85 9.16
CA TYR A 214 51.14 3.94 9.13
C TYR A 214 49.81 4.70 9.08
N LEU A 215 49.63 5.71 9.95
CA LEU A 215 48.43 6.56 9.93
C LEU A 215 48.24 7.28 8.58
N ALA A 216 49.31 7.82 7.99
CA ALA A 216 49.26 8.50 6.71
C ALA A 216 48.99 7.55 5.53
N ALA A 217 49.43 6.29 5.63
CA ALA A 217 49.19 5.25 4.64
C ALA A 217 47.79 4.63 4.73
N GLY A 218 46.98 5.01 5.72
CA GLY A 218 45.66 4.41 5.95
C GLY A 218 45.70 3.10 6.72
N ASP A 219 46.86 2.70 7.25
CA ASP A 219 46.99 1.54 8.14
C ASP A 219 46.74 1.97 9.59
N PHE A 220 45.50 1.79 10.03
CA PHE A 220 45.10 2.03 11.41
C PHE A 220 45.23 0.77 12.28
N THR A 221 45.70 -0.37 11.75
CA THR A 221 45.79 -1.63 12.51
C THR A 221 46.89 -1.58 13.56
N LYS A 222 47.98 -0.87 13.29
CA LYS A 222 49.16 -0.76 14.19
C LYS A 222 48.82 -0.02 15.47
N ASN A 223 48.76 -0.74 16.59
CA ASN A 223 48.49 -0.14 17.89
C ASN A 223 49.63 0.80 18.33
N ILE A 224 49.28 2.05 18.70
CA ILE A 224 50.22 3.02 19.25
C ILE A 224 50.34 2.78 20.76
N GLU A 225 51.46 2.23 21.20
CA GLU A 225 51.78 2.04 22.61
C GLU A 225 52.34 3.33 23.21
N VAL A 226 51.77 3.74 24.35
CA VAL A 226 52.15 4.98 25.03
C VAL A 226 52.85 4.67 26.35
N GLU A 227 54.17 4.71 26.34
CA GLU A 227 54.97 4.57 27.56
C GLU A 227 55.55 5.91 28.03
N GLY A 228 55.34 6.22 29.31
CA GLY A 228 55.91 7.39 29.99
C GLY A 228 54.96 8.57 30.18
N LYS A 229 55.50 9.63 30.79
CA LYS A 229 54.80 10.87 31.16
C LYS A 229 55.52 12.11 30.61
N ASP A 230 56.33 11.95 29.58
CA ASP A 230 57.09 13.03 28.93
C ASP A 230 56.35 13.60 27.72
N GLU A 231 56.90 14.66 27.12
CA GLU A 231 56.30 15.37 26.00
C GLU A 231 56.14 14.47 24.76
N LEU A 232 57.05 13.50 24.57
CA LEU A 232 56.96 12.53 23.47
C LEU A 232 55.82 11.53 23.70
N SER A 233 55.61 11.08 24.95
CA SER A 233 54.43 10.28 25.31
C SER A 233 53.12 11.05 25.07
N MET A 234 53.10 12.38 25.26
CA MET A 234 51.92 13.21 24.97
C MET A 234 51.61 13.28 23.47
N VAL A 235 52.65 13.37 22.61
CA VAL A 235 52.49 13.31 21.15
C VAL A 235 51.91 11.95 20.75
N LEU A 236 52.48 10.85 21.25
CA LEU A 236 51.97 9.49 20.99
C LEU A 236 50.52 9.32 21.44
N THR A 237 50.16 9.86 22.60
CA THR A 237 48.78 9.84 23.09
C THR A 237 47.84 10.62 22.15
N SER A 238 48.29 11.77 21.65
CA SER A 238 47.53 12.58 20.70
C SER A 238 47.33 11.86 19.36
N MET A 239 48.38 11.21 18.84
CA MET A 239 48.29 10.38 17.64
C MET A 239 47.33 9.20 17.82
N LYS A 240 47.39 8.52 18.96
CA LYS A 240 46.48 7.42 19.32
C LYS A 240 45.01 7.85 19.33
N MET A 241 44.71 9.05 19.82
CA MET A 241 43.35 9.59 19.78
C MET A 241 42.89 9.91 18.36
N VAL A 242 43.78 10.45 17.52
CA VAL A 242 43.50 10.70 16.11
C VAL A 242 43.20 9.39 15.39
N GLN A 243 44.02 8.36 15.62
CA GLN A 243 43.81 7.00 15.13
C GLN A 243 42.42 6.47 15.52
N GLY A 244 42.08 6.50 16.81
CA GLY A 244 40.77 6.03 17.29
C GLY A 244 39.58 6.83 16.73
N ARG A 245 39.74 8.14 16.53
CA ARG A 245 38.68 8.98 15.94
C ARG A 245 38.46 8.67 14.46
N TYR A 246 39.53 8.50 13.69
CA TYR A 246 39.41 8.12 12.28
C TYR A 246 38.79 6.73 12.15
N LYS A 247 39.22 5.74 12.94
CA LYS A 247 38.57 4.43 13.00
C LYS A 247 37.06 4.53 13.22
N GLY A 248 36.62 5.31 14.21
CA GLY A 248 35.21 5.51 14.50
C GLY A 248 34.44 6.14 13.32
N ILE A 249 35.00 7.15 12.66
CA ILE A 249 34.40 7.78 11.48
C ILE A 249 34.27 6.79 10.32
N PHE A 250 35.32 6.02 10.03
CA PHE A 250 35.30 5.06 8.92
C PHE A 250 34.33 3.91 9.18
N MET A 251 34.29 3.36 10.40
CA MET A 251 33.29 2.36 10.78
C MET A 251 31.85 2.88 10.62
N GLN A 252 31.56 4.10 11.12
CA GLN A 252 30.24 4.72 10.97
C GLN A 252 29.88 4.98 9.50
N THR A 253 30.87 5.38 8.69
CA THR A 253 30.68 5.61 7.25
C THR A 253 30.38 4.29 6.54
N SER A 254 31.12 3.22 6.84
CA SER A 254 30.88 1.88 6.28
C SER A 254 29.50 1.36 6.64
N GLU A 255 29.05 1.54 7.88
CA GLU A 255 27.69 1.16 8.28
C GLU A 255 26.62 1.95 7.50
N SER A 256 26.85 3.25 7.29
CA SER A 256 25.94 4.12 6.52
C SER A 256 25.88 3.72 5.05
N VAL A 257 27.01 3.35 4.45
CA VAL A 257 27.10 2.84 3.07
C VAL A 257 26.36 1.51 2.93
N SER A 258 26.53 0.59 3.88
CA SER A 258 25.79 -0.68 3.90
C SER A 258 24.26 -0.47 3.95
N LYS A 259 23.79 0.49 4.76
CA LYS A 259 22.37 0.88 4.80
C LYS A 259 21.90 1.52 3.48
N LEU A 260 22.74 2.33 2.84
CA LEU A 260 22.44 2.93 1.52
C LEU A 260 22.27 1.86 0.44
N LEU A 261 23.17 0.88 0.37
CA LEU A 261 23.07 -0.25 -0.56
C LEU A 261 21.76 -1.02 -0.37
N SER A 262 21.44 -1.38 0.87
CA SER A 262 20.17 -2.08 1.18
C SER A 262 18.94 -1.26 0.81
N THR A 263 18.99 0.07 0.98
CA THR A 263 17.88 0.96 0.63
C THR A 263 17.72 1.10 -0.88
N ALA A 264 18.83 1.19 -1.62
CA ALA A 264 18.83 1.24 -3.09
C ALA A 264 18.25 -0.04 -3.71
N ASP A 265 18.61 -1.21 -3.17
CA ASP A 265 18.02 -2.49 -3.61
C ASP A 265 16.51 -2.55 -3.38
N LYS A 266 16.03 -2.10 -2.20
CA LYS A 266 14.59 -2.03 -1.91
C LYS A 266 13.89 -1.06 -2.85
N LEU A 267 14.49 0.10 -3.10
CA LEU A 267 13.95 1.11 -4.00
C LEU A 267 13.81 0.55 -5.44
N SER A 268 14.82 -0.16 -5.92
CA SER A 268 14.80 -0.83 -7.23
C SER A 268 13.68 -1.87 -7.33
N ALA A 269 13.52 -2.72 -6.29
CA ALA A 269 12.45 -3.71 -6.26
C ALA A 269 11.05 -3.06 -6.26
N THR A 270 10.81 -2.08 -5.38
CA THR A 270 9.53 -1.37 -5.33
C THR A 270 9.23 -0.61 -6.62
N SER A 271 10.25 -0.04 -7.25
CA SER A 271 10.11 0.63 -8.55
C SER A 271 9.59 -0.32 -9.64
N HIS A 272 10.08 -1.55 -9.65
CA HIS A 272 9.61 -2.57 -10.58
C HIS A 272 8.16 -2.98 -10.31
N ASP A 273 7.78 -3.16 -9.05
CA ASP A 273 6.40 -3.48 -8.66
C ASP A 273 5.43 -2.38 -9.11
N VAL A 274 5.84 -1.10 -9.01
CA VAL A 274 5.08 0.05 -9.52
C VAL A 274 4.93 -0.01 -11.04
N LEU A 275 6.01 -0.28 -11.77
CA LEU A 275 5.95 -0.40 -13.24
C LEU A 275 5.02 -1.53 -13.69
N TYR A 276 5.10 -2.68 -13.01
CA TYR A 276 4.20 -3.81 -13.28
C TYR A 276 2.74 -3.44 -13.02
N ALA A 277 2.45 -2.83 -11.86
CA ALA A 277 1.10 -2.39 -11.52
C ALA A 277 0.55 -1.34 -12.50
N MET A 278 1.40 -0.45 -13.03
CA MET A 278 0.98 0.53 -14.03
C MET A 278 0.63 -0.10 -15.38
N ARG A 279 1.31 -1.17 -15.78
CA ARG A 279 0.94 -1.95 -16.97
C ARG A 279 -0.42 -2.63 -16.81
N GLU A 280 -0.67 -3.25 -15.65
CA GLU A 280 -2.00 -3.81 -15.36
C GLU A 280 -3.09 -2.73 -15.32
N GLN A 281 -2.82 -1.59 -14.66
CA GLN A 281 -3.75 -0.46 -14.61
C GLN A 281 -4.09 0.08 -16.00
N SER A 282 -3.11 0.17 -16.91
CA SER A 282 -3.33 0.57 -18.31
C SER A 282 -4.26 -0.38 -19.05
N SER A 283 -4.07 -1.70 -18.87
CA SER A 283 -4.94 -2.72 -19.42
C SER A 283 -6.38 -2.60 -18.89
N HIS A 284 -6.55 -2.48 -17.57
CA HIS A 284 -7.86 -2.27 -16.95
C HIS A 284 -8.53 -0.99 -17.43
N THR A 285 -7.79 0.11 -17.55
CA THR A 285 -8.30 1.40 -18.04
C THR A 285 -8.83 1.27 -19.47
N THR A 286 -8.13 0.53 -20.33
CA THR A 286 -8.57 0.23 -21.71
C THR A 286 -9.86 -0.60 -21.73
N GLN A 287 -9.99 -1.57 -20.82
CA GLN A 287 -11.20 -2.39 -20.71
C GLN A 287 -12.40 -1.57 -20.24
N VAL A 288 -12.22 -0.70 -19.24
CA VAL A 288 -13.28 0.20 -18.77
C VAL A 288 -13.66 1.20 -19.87
N ALA A 289 -12.69 1.73 -20.63
CA ALA A 289 -12.95 2.61 -21.77
C ALA A 289 -13.85 1.93 -22.83
N THR A 290 -13.57 0.67 -23.16
CA THR A 290 -14.42 -0.14 -24.05
C THR A 290 -15.83 -0.27 -23.49
N GLY A 291 -15.96 -0.58 -22.20
CA GLY A 291 -17.25 -0.67 -21.52
C GLY A 291 -18.03 0.66 -21.51
N MET A 292 -17.35 1.80 -21.43
CA MET A 292 -17.99 3.12 -21.54
C MET A 292 -18.51 3.37 -22.95
N SER A 293 -17.76 2.98 -23.99
CA SER A 293 -18.22 3.08 -25.37
C SER A 293 -19.49 2.24 -25.62
N GLU A 294 -19.53 1.00 -25.10
CA GLU A 294 -20.73 0.17 -25.12
C GLU A 294 -21.89 0.80 -24.32
N MET A 295 -21.58 1.42 -23.17
CA MET A 295 -22.58 2.10 -22.36
C MET A 295 -23.20 3.30 -23.10
N THR A 296 -22.41 4.09 -23.81
CA THR A 296 -22.91 5.17 -24.68
C THR A 296 -23.90 4.63 -25.72
N VAL A 297 -23.53 3.56 -26.43
CA VAL A 297 -24.40 2.95 -27.45
C VAL A 297 -25.71 2.42 -26.85
N THR A 298 -25.65 1.83 -25.66
CA THR A 298 -26.85 1.32 -24.98
C THR A 298 -27.75 2.43 -24.47
N VAL A 299 -27.21 3.52 -23.93
CA VAL A 299 -27.99 4.69 -23.50
C VAL A 299 -28.70 5.34 -24.70
N ASP A 300 -27.99 5.52 -25.82
CA ASP A 300 -28.59 6.01 -27.06
C ASP A 300 -29.69 5.08 -27.58
N GLY A 301 -29.45 3.77 -27.51
CA GLY A 301 -30.45 2.75 -27.86
C GLY A 301 -31.71 2.80 -26.99
N VAL A 302 -31.56 2.99 -25.67
CA VAL A 302 -32.69 3.18 -24.75
C VAL A 302 -33.46 4.45 -25.10
N SER A 303 -32.76 5.58 -25.32
CA SER A 303 -33.40 6.84 -25.69
C SER A 303 -34.23 6.72 -26.96
N SER A 304 -33.68 6.05 -27.98
CA SER A 304 -34.39 5.78 -29.25
C SER A 304 -35.64 4.91 -29.04
N ASN A 305 -35.52 3.83 -28.26
CA ASN A 305 -36.65 2.94 -27.95
C ASN A 305 -37.76 3.65 -27.17
N VAL A 306 -37.40 4.55 -26.25
CA VAL A 306 -38.34 5.38 -25.50
C VAL A 306 -39.10 6.32 -26.44
N GLN A 307 -38.40 6.97 -27.36
CA GLN A 307 -39.05 7.83 -28.36
C GLN A 307 -40.01 7.04 -29.25
N SER A 308 -39.59 5.88 -29.76
CA SER A 308 -40.44 5.01 -30.56
C SER A 308 -41.67 4.51 -29.79
N THR A 309 -41.52 4.27 -28.49
CA THR A 309 -42.64 3.88 -27.61
C THR A 309 -43.63 5.03 -27.45
N ALA A 310 -43.14 6.24 -27.16
CA ALA A 310 -43.98 7.43 -27.04
C ALA A 310 -44.75 7.73 -28.34
N ASP A 311 -44.10 7.62 -29.50
CA ASP A 311 -44.73 7.79 -30.82
C ASP A 311 -45.84 6.74 -31.05
N THR A 312 -45.56 5.47 -30.73
CA THR A 312 -46.53 4.37 -30.85
C THR A 312 -47.73 4.55 -29.91
N THR A 313 -47.48 4.98 -28.67
CA THR A 313 -48.54 5.27 -27.68
C THR A 313 -49.41 6.45 -28.14
N THR A 314 -48.81 7.46 -28.76
CA THR A 314 -49.55 8.59 -29.34
C THR A 314 -50.44 8.13 -30.50
N GLN A 315 -49.92 7.30 -31.41
CA GLN A 315 -50.71 6.72 -32.50
C GLN A 315 -51.86 5.85 -31.98
N LEU A 316 -51.61 5.02 -30.97
CA LEU A 316 -52.64 4.18 -30.34
C LEU A 316 -53.74 5.00 -29.70
N THR A 317 -53.39 6.09 -29.02
CA THR A 317 -54.36 7.03 -28.44
C THR A 317 -55.29 7.58 -29.52
N GLN A 318 -54.72 7.99 -30.66
CA GLN A 318 -55.49 8.49 -31.80
C GLN A 318 -56.42 7.43 -32.43
N VAL A 319 -55.99 6.17 -32.47
CA VAL A 319 -56.83 5.04 -32.93
C VAL A 319 -57.99 4.80 -31.97
N VAL A 320 -57.75 4.85 -30.66
CA VAL A 320 -58.78 4.67 -29.63
C VAL A 320 -59.79 5.80 -29.64
N GLU A 321 -59.34 7.06 -29.81
CA GLU A 321 -60.23 8.22 -29.99
C GLU A 321 -61.12 8.07 -31.22
N GLY A 322 -60.56 7.60 -32.35
CA GLY A 322 -61.35 7.28 -33.54
C GLY A 322 -62.35 6.15 -33.30
N GLY A 323 -61.98 5.15 -32.49
CA GLY A 323 -62.87 4.07 -32.05
C GLY A 323 -64.02 4.55 -31.16
N ASP A 324 -63.77 5.44 -30.21
CA ASP A 324 -64.80 6.03 -29.34
C ASP A 324 -65.82 6.84 -30.15
N ALA A 325 -65.36 7.60 -31.17
CA ALA A 325 -66.25 8.31 -32.08
C ALA A 325 -67.21 7.35 -32.83
N LEU A 326 -66.69 6.21 -33.31
CA LEU A 326 -67.48 5.19 -33.99
C LEU A 326 -68.51 4.52 -33.06
N ILE A 327 -68.11 4.25 -31.82
CA ILE A 327 -69.00 3.74 -30.77
C ILE A 327 -70.11 4.73 -30.47
N SER A 328 -69.78 6.02 -30.37
CA SER A 328 -70.74 7.07 -30.06
C SER A 328 -71.79 7.23 -31.18
N ASP A 329 -71.37 7.08 -32.45
CA ASP A 329 -72.30 7.01 -33.59
C ASP A 329 -73.18 5.75 -33.55
N THR A 330 -72.59 4.60 -33.23
CA THR A 330 -73.33 3.33 -33.10
C THR A 330 -74.39 3.38 -32.00
N LEU A 331 -74.09 4.02 -30.86
CA LEU A 331 -75.06 4.23 -29.78
C LEU A 331 -76.26 5.07 -30.25
N LEU A 332 -76.00 6.16 -30.99
CA LEU A 332 -77.06 6.99 -31.56
C LEU A 332 -77.93 6.19 -32.55
N GLN A 333 -77.31 5.43 -33.46
CA GLN A 333 -78.06 4.60 -34.41
C GLN A 333 -78.90 3.52 -33.73
N MET A 334 -78.38 2.87 -32.68
CA MET A 334 -79.13 1.86 -31.92
C MET A 334 -80.27 2.46 -31.11
N GLN A 335 -80.11 3.69 -30.61
CA GLN A 335 -81.19 4.43 -29.95
C GLN A 335 -82.35 4.69 -30.94
N VAL A 336 -82.02 5.17 -32.14
CA VAL A 336 -83.01 5.38 -33.21
C VAL A 336 -83.68 4.06 -33.60
N PHE A 337 -82.92 2.98 -33.75
CA PHE A 337 -83.47 1.65 -34.07
C PHE A 337 -84.41 1.12 -32.99
N ALA A 338 -84.10 1.35 -31.71
CA ALA A 338 -84.97 0.98 -30.60
C ALA A 338 -86.29 1.77 -30.63
N ASP A 339 -86.24 3.07 -30.94
CA ASP A 339 -87.43 3.91 -31.12
C ASP A 339 -88.28 3.45 -32.31
N GLU A 340 -87.66 3.10 -33.44
CA GLU A 340 -88.35 2.55 -34.62
C GLU A 340 -89.05 1.20 -34.31
N MET A 341 -88.43 0.32 -33.51
CA MET A 341 -89.08 -0.92 -33.05
C MET A 341 -90.25 -0.64 -32.11
N SER A 342 -90.14 0.36 -31.23
CA SER A 342 -91.25 0.77 -30.36
C SER A 342 -92.44 1.27 -31.19
N GLN A 343 -92.21 2.12 -32.18
CA GLN A 343 -93.24 2.61 -33.09
C GLN A 343 -93.88 1.48 -33.92
N THR A 344 -93.06 0.56 -34.44
CA THR A 344 -93.55 -0.59 -35.21
C THR A 344 -94.41 -1.51 -34.34
N SER A 345 -94.01 -1.76 -33.09
CA SER A 345 -94.80 -2.53 -32.10
C SER A 345 -96.16 -1.89 -31.84
N GLN A 346 -96.21 -0.55 -31.72
CA GLN A 346 -97.47 0.17 -31.55
C GLN A 346 -98.38 0.02 -32.77
N ALA A 347 -97.85 0.20 -33.98
CA ALA A 347 -98.61 0.05 -35.23
C ALA A 347 -99.18 -1.37 -35.41
N ILE A 348 -98.42 -2.40 -35.03
CA ILE A 348 -98.87 -3.80 -35.06
C ILE A 348 -99.99 -4.05 -34.04
N ASN A 349 -99.88 -3.48 -32.84
CA ASN A 349 -100.93 -3.58 -31.82
C ASN A 349 -102.22 -2.87 -32.26
N GLU A 350 -102.12 -1.72 -32.93
CA GLU A 350 -103.27 -1.03 -33.51
C GLU A 350 -103.90 -1.85 -34.65
N LEU A 351 -103.08 -2.43 -35.54
CA LEU A 351 -103.56 -3.31 -36.60
C LEU A 351 -104.23 -4.58 -36.05
N SER A 352 -103.71 -5.16 -34.96
CA SER A 352 -104.35 -6.28 -34.26
C SER A 352 -105.75 -5.93 -33.79
N LYS A 353 -105.92 -4.76 -33.17
CA LYS A 353 -107.24 -4.27 -32.70
C LYS A 353 -108.21 -4.04 -33.85
N GLU A 354 -107.75 -3.47 -34.97
CA GLU A 354 -108.60 -3.28 -36.15
C GLU A 354 -108.98 -4.62 -36.80
N SER A 355 -108.07 -5.59 -36.86
CA SER A 355 -108.35 -6.94 -37.35
C SER A 355 -109.41 -7.66 -36.50
N GLU A 356 -109.36 -7.53 -35.17
CA GLU A 356 -110.39 -8.05 -34.26
C GLU A 356 -111.76 -7.40 -34.47
N LYS A 357 -111.80 -6.07 -34.65
CA LYS A 357 -113.05 -5.35 -34.97
C LYS A 357 -113.66 -5.85 -36.29
N ILE A 358 -112.85 -6.00 -37.34
CA ILE A 358 -113.34 -6.51 -38.63
C ILE A 358 -113.86 -7.94 -38.46
N THR A 359 -113.16 -8.79 -37.71
CA THR A 359 -113.59 -10.16 -37.39
C THR A 359 -114.97 -10.16 -36.72
N SER A 360 -115.19 -9.28 -35.73
CA SER A 360 -116.50 -9.11 -35.09
C SER A 360 -117.59 -8.68 -36.07
N ILE A 361 -117.31 -7.71 -36.96
CA ILE A 361 -118.27 -7.24 -37.97
C ILE A 361 -118.62 -8.38 -38.94
N THR A 362 -117.62 -9.14 -39.41
CA THR A 362 -117.85 -10.28 -40.31
C THR A 362 -118.66 -11.39 -39.66
N ASN A 363 -118.50 -11.63 -38.34
CA ASN A 363 -119.36 -12.54 -37.59
C ASN A 363 -120.81 -12.03 -37.59
N THR A 364 -121.04 -10.76 -37.30
CA THR A 364 -122.39 -10.17 -37.34
C THR A 364 -123.01 -10.24 -38.74
N ILE A 365 -122.25 -10.02 -39.81
CA ILE A 365 -122.76 -10.16 -41.19
C ILE A 365 -123.10 -11.62 -41.50
N SER A 366 -122.27 -12.57 -41.07
CA SER A 366 -122.56 -14.01 -41.19
C SER A 366 -123.87 -14.38 -40.48
N ASP A 367 -124.08 -13.88 -39.26
CA ASP A 367 -125.30 -14.09 -38.48
C ASP A 367 -126.53 -13.48 -39.17
N ILE A 368 -126.42 -12.27 -39.72
CA ILE A 368 -127.48 -11.62 -40.50
C ILE A 368 -127.79 -12.42 -41.75
N ALA A 369 -126.77 -12.90 -42.46
CA ALA A 369 -126.95 -13.71 -43.65
C ALA A 369 -127.63 -15.05 -43.32
N GLU A 370 -127.33 -15.67 -42.18
CA GLU A 370 -128.02 -16.86 -41.70
C GLU A 370 -129.49 -16.60 -41.38
N GLN A 371 -129.77 -15.52 -40.63
CA GLN A 371 -131.14 -15.11 -40.34
C GLN A 371 -131.93 -14.79 -41.62
N THR A 372 -131.28 -14.13 -42.59
CA THR A 372 -131.88 -13.79 -43.89
C THR A 372 -132.17 -15.06 -44.69
N ASN A 373 -131.28 -16.05 -44.67
CA ASN A 373 -131.47 -17.34 -45.32
C ASN A 373 -132.67 -18.11 -44.71
N LEU A 374 -132.80 -18.09 -43.38
CA LEU A 374 -133.94 -18.69 -42.67
C LEU A 374 -135.27 -17.96 -42.94
N LEU A 375 -135.25 -16.62 -42.96
CA LEU A 375 -136.42 -15.81 -43.30
C LEU A 375 -136.86 -16.05 -44.75
N ALA A 376 -135.91 -16.11 -45.68
CA ALA A 376 -136.15 -16.40 -47.09
C ALA A 376 -136.70 -17.82 -47.28
N LEU A 377 -136.19 -18.81 -46.55
CA LEU A 377 -136.74 -20.17 -46.53
C LEU A 377 -138.20 -20.19 -46.06
N ASN A 378 -138.51 -19.51 -44.96
CA ASN A 378 -139.87 -19.39 -44.46
C ASN A 378 -140.81 -18.70 -45.46
N ALA A 379 -140.32 -17.65 -46.13
CA ALA A 379 -141.05 -16.94 -47.19
C ALA A 379 -141.28 -17.82 -48.44
N ALA A 380 -140.29 -18.62 -48.84
CA ALA A 380 -140.40 -19.55 -49.97
C ALA A 380 -141.42 -20.67 -49.66
N ILE A 381 -141.43 -21.19 -48.43
CA ILE A 381 -142.43 -22.16 -47.95
C ILE A 381 -143.84 -21.57 -48.00
N GLU A 382 -144.04 -20.35 -47.49
CA GLU A 382 -145.36 -19.71 -47.47
C GLU A 382 -145.83 -19.30 -48.89
N ALA A 383 -144.90 -18.91 -49.77
CA ALA A 383 -145.19 -18.66 -51.18
C ALA A 383 -145.59 -19.94 -51.94
N ALA A 384 -144.95 -21.09 -51.65
CA ALA A 384 -145.37 -22.39 -52.17
C ALA A 384 -146.76 -22.81 -51.65
N ARG A 385 -147.10 -22.43 -50.41
CA ARG A 385 -148.40 -22.68 -49.76
C ARG A 385 -149.55 -21.90 -50.39
N ALA A 386 -149.28 -20.71 -50.94
CA ALA A 386 -150.25 -19.84 -51.61
C ALA A 386 -150.59 -20.25 -53.08
N GLY A 387 -149.97 -21.32 -53.61
CA GLY A 387 -150.28 -21.85 -54.94
C GLY A 387 -149.96 -20.88 -56.09
N GLU A 388 -150.80 -20.82 -57.14
CA GLU A 388 -150.56 -19.98 -58.33
C GLU A 388 -150.45 -18.47 -58.03
N GLN A 389 -151.05 -17.98 -56.93
CA GLN A 389 -150.95 -16.58 -56.50
C GLN A 389 -149.58 -16.23 -55.86
N GLY A 390 -148.83 -17.24 -55.40
CA GLY A 390 -147.55 -17.08 -54.71
C GLY A 390 -146.30 -17.18 -55.59
N ARG A 391 -146.43 -17.51 -56.89
CA ARG A 391 -145.29 -17.75 -57.80
C ARG A 391 -144.29 -16.59 -57.87
N GLY A 392 -144.79 -15.34 -57.91
CA GLY A 392 -143.92 -14.17 -57.91
C GLY A 392 -143.12 -14.01 -56.61
N PHE A 393 -143.74 -14.32 -55.47
CA PHE A 393 -143.08 -14.27 -54.15
C PHE A 393 -142.09 -15.41 -53.94
N ALA A 394 -142.37 -16.61 -54.47
CA ALA A 394 -141.47 -17.76 -54.38
C ALA A 394 -140.14 -17.50 -55.10
N VAL A 395 -140.18 -16.89 -56.30
CA VAL A 395 -138.97 -16.52 -57.05
C VAL A 395 -138.14 -15.49 -56.29
N VAL A 396 -138.78 -14.46 -55.70
CA VAL A 396 -138.07 -13.47 -54.89
C VAL A 396 -137.49 -14.10 -53.62
N ALA A 397 -138.20 -15.00 -52.95
CA ALA A 397 -137.72 -15.68 -51.76
C ALA A 397 -136.51 -16.60 -52.06
N ASP A 398 -136.53 -17.35 -53.16
CA ASP A 398 -135.36 -18.15 -53.59
C ASP A 398 -134.17 -17.28 -53.99
N GLU A 399 -134.40 -16.12 -54.62
CA GLU A 399 -133.33 -15.16 -54.95
C GLU A 399 -132.70 -14.55 -53.68
N VAL A 400 -133.53 -14.19 -52.68
CA VAL A 400 -133.03 -13.71 -51.37
C VAL A 400 -132.27 -14.81 -50.63
N ARG A 401 -132.74 -16.07 -50.70
CA ARG A 401 -132.07 -17.24 -50.11
C ARG A 401 -130.70 -17.47 -50.76
N SER A 402 -130.64 -17.42 -52.09
CA SER A 402 -129.39 -17.51 -52.87
C SER A 402 -128.42 -16.39 -52.51
N LEU A 403 -128.91 -15.14 -52.39
CA LEU A 403 -128.09 -14.00 -51.98
C LEU A 403 -127.56 -14.14 -50.55
N ALA A 404 -128.39 -14.64 -49.63
CA ALA A 404 -128.00 -14.90 -48.25
C ALA A 404 -126.91 -16.00 -48.16
N SER A 405 -127.06 -17.11 -48.90
CA SER A 405 -126.02 -18.15 -49.01
C SER A 405 -124.71 -17.60 -49.58
N ARG A 406 -124.77 -16.83 -50.68
CA ARG A 406 -123.58 -16.18 -51.26
C ARG A 406 -122.91 -15.20 -50.29
N THR A 407 -123.70 -14.55 -49.44
CA THR A 407 -123.19 -13.64 -48.39
C THR A 407 -122.49 -14.44 -47.29
N GLN A 408 -123.04 -15.58 -46.87
CA GLN A 408 -122.38 -16.49 -45.92
C GLN A 408 -121.06 -17.02 -46.45
N ASP A 409 -121.03 -17.51 -47.70
CA ASP A 409 -119.81 -18.00 -48.35
C ASP A 409 -118.74 -16.91 -48.41
N ALA A 410 -119.12 -15.69 -48.83
CA ALA A 410 -118.22 -14.54 -48.86
C ALA A 410 -117.70 -14.16 -47.45
N THR A 411 -118.55 -14.19 -46.42
CA THR A 411 -118.09 -13.95 -45.03
C THR A 411 -117.17 -15.04 -44.50
N ALA A 412 -117.36 -16.29 -44.92
CA ALA A 412 -116.48 -17.40 -44.57
C ALA A 412 -115.10 -17.24 -45.20
N GLU A 413 -115.03 -16.83 -46.47
CA GLU A 413 -113.76 -16.47 -47.13
C GLU A 413 -113.06 -15.31 -46.42
N ILE A 414 -113.79 -14.24 -46.07
CA ILE A 414 -113.23 -13.11 -45.32
C ILE A 414 -112.70 -13.55 -43.95
N ARG A 415 -113.43 -14.41 -43.23
CA ARG A 415 -112.98 -14.95 -41.93
C ARG A 415 -111.66 -15.71 -42.09
N SER A 416 -111.53 -16.57 -43.10
CA SER A 416 -110.28 -17.29 -43.37
C SER A 416 -109.12 -16.34 -43.72
N MET A 417 -109.36 -15.28 -44.50
CA MET A 417 -108.35 -14.24 -44.75
C MET A 417 -107.95 -13.49 -43.48
N LEU A 418 -108.90 -13.18 -42.58
CA LEU A 418 -108.62 -12.53 -41.30
C LEU A 418 -107.83 -13.42 -40.33
N GLU A 419 -108.09 -14.73 -40.31
CA GLU A 419 -107.28 -15.69 -39.56
C GLU A 419 -105.82 -15.69 -40.02
N LEU A 420 -105.58 -15.66 -41.34
CA LEU A 420 -104.23 -15.54 -41.92
C LEU A 420 -103.58 -14.19 -41.55
N VAL A 421 -104.31 -13.08 -41.62
CA VAL A 421 -103.82 -11.76 -41.22
C VAL A 421 -103.48 -11.72 -39.72
N SER A 422 -104.36 -12.24 -38.87
CA SER A 422 -104.14 -12.32 -37.41
C SER A 422 -102.89 -13.14 -37.07
N SER A 423 -102.71 -14.29 -37.72
CA SER A 423 -101.48 -15.09 -37.60
C SER A 423 -100.23 -14.31 -38.06
N GLY A 424 -100.33 -13.55 -39.16
CA GLY A 424 -99.26 -12.68 -39.65
C GLY A 424 -98.91 -11.54 -38.68
N ILE A 425 -99.91 -10.91 -38.06
CA ILE A 425 -99.75 -9.87 -37.03
C ILE A 425 -99.04 -10.46 -35.81
N HIS A 426 -99.47 -11.61 -35.31
CA HIS A 426 -98.86 -12.27 -34.16
C HIS A 426 -97.38 -12.62 -34.42
N ASN A 427 -97.07 -13.20 -35.58
CA ASN A 427 -95.69 -13.50 -35.97
C ASN A 427 -94.82 -12.24 -36.09
N SER A 428 -95.39 -11.15 -36.61
CA SER A 428 -94.69 -9.87 -36.74
C SER A 428 -94.44 -9.23 -35.37
N ALA A 429 -95.41 -9.29 -34.45
CA ALA A 429 -95.26 -8.83 -33.07
C ALA A 429 -94.12 -9.56 -32.34
N ASN A 430 -94.09 -10.90 -32.42
CA ASN A 430 -93.02 -11.71 -31.83
C ASN A 430 -91.63 -11.36 -32.41
N THR A 431 -91.57 -11.07 -33.71
CA THR A 431 -90.31 -10.68 -34.37
C THR A 431 -89.82 -9.30 -33.90
N ILE A 432 -90.73 -8.34 -33.75
CA ILE A 432 -90.43 -7.00 -33.24
C ILE A 432 -89.96 -7.07 -31.78
N GLU A 433 -90.61 -7.86 -30.93
CA GLU A 433 -90.20 -8.06 -29.54
C GLU A 433 -88.78 -8.65 -29.46
N LYS A 434 -88.49 -9.68 -30.26
CA LYS A 434 -87.15 -10.28 -30.33
C LYS A 434 -86.08 -9.28 -30.82
N ASN A 435 -86.41 -8.45 -31.81
CA ASN A 435 -85.51 -7.42 -32.31
C ASN A 435 -85.28 -6.31 -31.26
N SER A 436 -86.31 -5.91 -30.53
CA SER A 436 -86.21 -4.94 -29.44
C SER A 436 -85.29 -5.45 -28.32
N LEU A 437 -85.43 -6.71 -27.90
CA LEU A 437 -84.52 -7.33 -26.91
C LEU A 437 -83.08 -7.39 -27.43
N SER A 438 -82.90 -7.69 -28.71
CA SER A 438 -81.58 -7.74 -29.34
C SER A 438 -80.92 -6.36 -29.44
N ALA A 439 -81.71 -5.31 -29.69
CA ALA A 439 -81.25 -3.92 -29.70
C ALA A 439 -80.73 -3.49 -28.31
N VAL A 440 -81.51 -3.74 -27.25
CA VAL A 440 -81.10 -3.44 -25.86
C VAL A 440 -79.81 -4.17 -25.51
N SER A 441 -79.71 -5.48 -25.79
CA SER A 441 -78.49 -6.25 -25.53
C SER A 441 -77.27 -5.74 -26.31
N THR A 442 -77.49 -5.21 -27.52
CA THR A 442 -76.43 -4.60 -28.33
C THR A 442 -75.97 -3.28 -27.71
N LEU A 443 -76.90 -2.47 -27.22
CA LEU A 443 -76.63 -1.20 -26.53
C LEU A 443 -75.77 -1.40 -25.27
N ASP A 444 -76.07 -2.44 -24.48
CA ASP A 444 -75.26 -2.84 -23.31
C ASP A 444 -73.82 -3.23 -23.71
N LYS A 445 -73.67 -4.05 -24.76
CA LYS A 445 -72.35 -4.48 -25.25
C LYS A 445 -71.53 -3.32 -25.80
N VAL A 446 -72.15 -2.39 -26.52
CA VAL A 446 -71.48 -1.21 -27.06
C VAL A 446 -71.05 -0.28 -25.93
N THR A 447 -71.88 -0.12 -24.89
CA THR A 447 -71.53 0.65 -23.68
C THR A 447 -70.33 0.04 -22.94
N LEU A 448 -70.33 -1.29 -22.74
CA LEU A 448 -69.18 -1.99 -22.15
C LEU A 448 -67.92 -1.83 -23.01
N THR A 449 -68.05 -1.85 -24.33
CA THR A 449 -66.91 -1.62 -25.24
C THR A 449 -66.33 -0.22 -25.05
N ARG A 450 -67.19 0.78 -24.86
CA ARG A 450 -66.78 2.17 -24.56
C ARG A 450 -65.96 2.26 -23.28
N GLU A 451 -66.40 1.60 -22.21
CA GLU A 451 -65.68 1.54 -20.94
C GLU A 451 -64.28 0.94 -21.13
N LYS A 452 -64.15 -0.13 -21.93
CA LYS A 452 -62.85 -0.75 -22.22
C LYS A 452 -61.92 0.16 -23.03
N PHE A 453 -62.44 1.00 -23.92
CA PHE A 453 -61.63 2.02 -24.59
C PHE A 453 -61.15 3.11 -23.62
N ALA A 454 -61.98 3.54 -22.67
CA ALA A 454 -61.55 4.46 -21.62
C ALA A 454 -60.42 3.86 -20.75
N ASP A 455 -60.52 2.57 -20.40
CA ASP A 455 -59.46 1.83 -19.70
C ASP A 455 -58.14 1.84 -20.50
N ILE A 456 -58.21 1.62 -21.82
CA ILE A 456 -57.03 1.63 -22.71
C ILE A 456 -56.42 3.03 -22.77
N THR A 457 -57.21 4.09 -22.93
CA THR A 457 -56.71 5.47 -22.95
C THR A 457 -55.95 5.81 -21.67
N SER A 458 -56.50 5.46 -20.51
CA SER A 458 -55.80 5.66 -19.22
C SER A 458 -54.51 4.83 -19.12
N GLY A 459 -54.50 3.61 -19.68
CA GLY A 459 -53.29 2.80 -19.81
C GLY A 459 -52.21 3.47 -20.68
N MET A 460 -52.61 4.07 -21.80
CA MET A 460 -51.70 4.78 -22.71
C MET A 460 -51.10 6.03 -22.06
N GLU A 461 -51.90 6.80 -21.31
CA GLU A 461 -51.40 7.95 -20.54
C GLU A 461 -50.31 7.54 -19.54
N LYS A 462 -50.48 6.41 -18.84
CA LYS A 462 -49.47 5.87 -17.92
C LYS A 462 -48.20 5.43 -18.66
N ILE A 463 -48.32 4.78 -19.82
CA ILE A 463 -47.16 4.38 -20.63
C ILE A 463 -46.38 5.61 -21.10
N ASN A 464 -47.08 6.67 -21.51
CA ASN A 464 -46.45 7.90 -21.95
C ASN A 464 -45.71 8.59 -20.78
N ALA A 465 -46.31 8.63 -19.58
CA ALA A 465 -45.67 9.15 -18.38
C ALA A 465 -44.39 8.36 -18.01
N MET A 466 -44.45 7.03 -18.02
CA MET A 466 -43.26 6.18 -17.80
C MET A 466 -42.19 6.41 -18.87
N SER A 467 -42.58 6.60 -20.13
CA SER A 467 -41.65 6.89 -21.21
C SER A 467 -40.89 8.21 -20.96
N ALA A 468 -41.58 9.26 -20.48
CA ALA A 468 -40.95 10.52 -20.10
C ALA A 468 -39.95 10.38 -18.93
N GLU A 469 -40.27 9.54 -17.94
CA GLU A 469 -39.35 9.24 -16.83
C GLU A 469 -38.10 8.49 -17.32
N ILE A 470 -38.26 7.47 -18.18
CA ILE A 470 -37.14 6.72 -18.75
C ILE A 470 -36.27 7.63 -19.63
N ALA A 471 -36.87 8.54 -20.42
CA ALA A 471 -36.12 9.51 -21.20
C ALA A 471 -35.25 10.42 -20.30
N THR A 472 -35.81 10.87 -19.18
CA THR A 472 -35.08 11.67 -18.18
C THR A 472 -33.92 10.88 -17.58
N ALA A 473 -34.16 9.61 -17.21
CA ALA A 473 -33.12 8.73 -16.69
C ALA A 473 -32.02 8.45 -17.71
N ALA A 474 -32.36 8.23 -18.98
CA ALA A 474 -31.41 8.05 -20.07
C ALA A 474 -30.54 9.29 -20.28
N GLY A 475 -31.13 10.49 -20.22
CA GLY A 475 -30.39 11.75 -20.27
C GLY A 475 -29.39 11.92 -19.11
N GLN A 476 -29.79 11.53 -17.89
CA GLN A 476 -28.88 11.51 -16.73
C GLN A 476 -27.76 10.49 -16.90
N GLN A 477 -28.06 9.28 -17.38
CA GLN A 477 -27.05 8.26 -17.65
C GLN A 477 -26.03 8.73 -18.69
N SER A 478 -26.47 9.41 -19.76
CA SER A 478 -25.56 9.97 -20.76
C SER A 478 -24.54 10.94 -20.15
N THR A 479 -24.99 11.77 -19.20
CA THR A 479 -24.10 12.69 -18.47
C THR A 479 -23.07 11.94 -17.62
N VAL A 480 -23.51 10.91 -16.88
CA VAL A 480 -22.60 10.08 -16.06
C VAL A 480 -21.57 9.35 -16.92
N VAL A 481 -21.98 8.82 -18.08
CA VAL A 481 -21.05 8.15 -19.01
C VAL A 481 -19.98 9.12 -19.52
N ALA A 482 -20.34 10.37 -19.82
CA ALA A 482 -19.37 11.39 -20.22
C ALA A 482 -18.37 11.72 -19.10
N GLU A 483 -18.83 11.90 -17.86
CA GLU A 483 -17.95 12.14 -16.70
C GLU A 483 -17.02 10.94 -16.42
N MET A 484 -17.51 9.72 -16.61
CA MET A 484 -16.70 8.51 -16.49
C MET A 484 -15.64 8.42 -17.59
N ALA A 485 -15.96 8.81 -18.82
CA ALA A 485 -15.00 8.85 -19.92
C ALA A 485 -13.84 9.82 -19.62
N ASP A 486 -14.14 11.03 -19.14
CA ASP A 486 -13.13 12.01 -18.72
C ASP A 486 -12.27 11.49 -17.55
N SER A 487 -12.89 10.77 -16.61
CA SER A 487 -12.19 10.15 -15.48
C SER A 487 -11.22 9.06 -15.94
N ILE A 488 -11.60 8.25 -16.92
CA ILE A 488 -10.76 7.19 -17.51
C ILE A 488 -9.58 7.80 -18.25
N GLU A 489 -9.77 8.89 -19.00
CA GLU A 489 -8.68 9.61 -19.66
C GLU A 489 -7.69 10.16 -18.62
N SER A 490 -8.19 10.74 -17.52
CA SER A 490 -7.37 11.23 -16.42
C SER A 490 -6.56 10.11 -15.74
N ILE A 491 -7.19 8.95 -15.50
CA ILE A 491 -6.52 7.77 -14.94
C ILE A 491 -5.43 7.26 -15.89
N SER A 492 -5.72 7.20 -17.20
CA SER A 492 -4.75 6.78 -18.22
C SER A 492 -3.52 7.71 -18.24
N SER A 493 -3.75 9.02 -18.25
CA SER A 493 -2.69 10.02 -18.19
C SER A 493 -1.84 9.88 -16.92
N GLN A 494 -2.47 9.72 -15.77
CA GLN A 494 -1.78 9.54 -14.49
C GLN A 494 -1.00 8.23 -14.42
N ALA A 495 -1.52 7.15 -15.00
CA ALA A 495 -0.81 5.88 -15.09
C ALA A 495 0.47 6.02 -15.93
N SER A 496 0.40 6.68 -17.09
CA SER A 496 1.56 6.94 -17.94
C SER A 496 2.61 7.82 -17.25
N LEU A 497 2.18 8.85 -16.54
CA LEU A 497 3.10 9.69 -15.74
C LEU A 497 3.79 8.87 -14.64
N THR A 498 3.04 8.00 -13.97
CA THR A 498 3.56 7.15 -12.88
C THR A 498 4.54 6.10 -13.41
N GLU A 499 4.28 5.54 -14.60
CA GLU A 499 5.21 4.66 -15.30
C GLU A 499 6.54 5.37 -15.56
N SER A 500 6.51 6.57 -16.16
CA SER A 500 7.72 7.36 -16.39
C SER A 500 8.47 7.70 -15.09
N GLN A 501 7.74 8.01 -14.01
CA GLN A 501 8.35 8.23 -12.69
C GLN A 501 9.00 6.96 -12.12
N GLY A 502 8.37 5.80 -12.32
CA GLY A 502 8.93 4.50 -11.97
C GLY A 502 10.24 4.21 -12.71
N GLU A 503 10.31 4.46 -14.01
CA GLU A 503 11.55 4.26 -14.79
C GLU A 503 12.69 5.15 -14.27
N ASN A 504 12.40 6.42 -13.97
CA ASN A 504 13.37 7.33 -13.39
C ASN A 504 13.83 6.87 -12.00
N LEU A 505 12.92 6.35 -11.17
CA LEU A 505 13.25 5.83 -9.84
C LEU A 505 14.19 4.62 -9.93
N GLN A 506 13.96 3.72 -10.88
CA GLN A 506 14.82 2.56 -11.14
C GLN A 506 16.24 3.02 -11.51
N GLN A 507 16.37 3.98 -12.42
CA GLN A 507 17.67 4.55 -12.81
C GLN A 507 18.39 5.20 -11.63
N HIS A 508 17.67 5.96 -10.79
CA HIS A 508 18.25 6.57 -9.60
C HIS A 508 18.68 5.53 -8.56
N ALA A 509 17.91 4.46 -8.37
CA ALA A 509 18.29 3.36 -7.49
C ALA A 509 19.60 2.70 -7.94
N MET A 510 19.74 2.41 -9.24
CA MET A 510 20.98 1.87 -9.81
C MET A 510 22.18 2.80 -9.61
N LEU A 511 21.98 4.12 -9.81
CA LEU A 511 23.04 5.11 -9.62
C LEU A 511 23.48 5.21 -8.14
N VAL A 512 22.53 5.25 -7.20
CA VAL A 512 22.84 5.26 -5.76
C VAL A 512 23.58 3.99 -5.36
N ASN A 513 23.15 2.84 -5.87
CA ASN A 513 23.80 1.57 -5.60
C ASN A 513 25.26 1.58 -6.09
N SER A 514 25.48 2.00 -7.34
CA SER A 514 26.84 2.13 -7.92
C SER A 514 27.74 3.06 -7.09
N ARG A 515 27.24 4.23 -6.68
CA ARG A 515 28.01 5.19 -5.87
C ARG A 515 28.31 4.67 -4.46
N ALA A 516 27.37 3.95 -3.86
CA ALA A 516 27.58 3.34 -2.55
C ALA A 516 28.62 2.20 -2.63
N MET A 517 28.63 1.40 -3.70
CA MET A 517 29.66 0.39 -3.92
C MET A 517 31.06 1.00 -4.10
N ASP A 518 31.16 2.10 -4.86
CA ASP A 518 32.43 2.83 -5.03
C ASP A 518 32.95 3.41 -3.70
N LEU A 519 32.08 4.03 -2.91
CA LEU A 519 32.44 4.53 -1.57
C LEU A 519 32.86 3.39 -0.62
N GLN A 520 32.20 2.24 -0.70
CA GLN A 520 32.59 1.06 0.07
C GLN A 520 33.98 0.56 -0.33
N ALA A 521 34.30 0.55 -1.64
CA ALA A 521 35.61 0.15 -2.12
C ALA A 521 36.70 1.08 -1.56
N GLN A 522 36.48 2.39 -1.56
CA GLN A 522 37.41 3.37 -0.96
C GLN A 522 37.59 3.18 0.56
N LEU A 523 36.53 2.79 1.28
CA LEU A 523 36.64 2.48 2.70
C LEU A 523 37.41 1.20 2.97
N ASN A 524 37.31 0.21 2.08
CA ASN A 524 38.04 -1.05 2.18
C ASN A 524 39.55 -0.91 1.90
N GLU A 525 39.99 0.19 1.27
CA GLU A 525 41.42 0.51 1.13
C GLU A 525 42.06 0.95 2.47
N LEU A 526 41.26 1.21 3.51
CA LEU A 526 41.73 1.59 4.84
C LEU A 526 41.80 0.37 5.75
N ASP A 527 42.98 0.06 6.30
CA ASP A 527 43.14 -1.08 7.19
C ASP A 527 42.74 -0.69 8.62
N LEU A 528 41.52 -1.06 9.06
CA LEU A 528 40.94 -0.58 10.32
C LEU A 528 41.04 -1.56 11.51
N SER A 529 41.23 -2.85 11.26
CA SER A 529 41.29 -3.90 12.30
C SER A 529 42.61 -4.67 12.30
N GLU A 530 43.15 -4.92 13.50
CA GLU A 530 44.34 -5.77 13.72
C GLU A 530 43.99 -7.27 13.60
N ALA A 531 42.70 -7.58 13.61
CA ALA A 531 42.21 -8.93 13.45
C ALA A 531 42.14 -9.26 11.96
N ALA A 532 42.95 -10.23 11.55
CA ALA A 532 42.68 -11.12 10.43
C ALA A 532 41.40 -11.98 10.67
N THR A 533 40.35 -11.39 11.25
CA THR A 533 38.98 -11.86 11.11
C THR A 533 38.46 -11.18 9.88
N LEU A 534 38.46 -11.94 8.80
CA LEU A 534 37.84 -11.61 7.54
C LEU A 534 36.60 -10.72 7.72
N ASP A 535 36.57 -9.59 7.04
CA ASP A 535 35.47 -8.65 7.10
C ASP A 535 34.18 -9.32 6.62
N PHE A 536 33.36 -9.79 7.57
CA PHE A 536 32.05 -10.38 7.30
C PHE A 536 31.17 -9.42 6.49
N VAL A 537 31.43 -8.10 6.58
CA VAL A 537 30.78 -7.08 5.74
C VAL A 537 31.17 -7.26 4.27
N THR A 538 32.47 -7.38 3.95
CA THR A 538 32.95 -7.65 2.58
C THR A 538 32.38 -8.93 1.99
N VAL A 539 32.29 -10.03 2.76
CA VAL A 539 31.70 -11.29 2.27
C VAL A 539 30.20 -11.15 2.04
N LYS A 540 29.48 -10.52 2.98
CA LYS A 540 28.04 -10.24 2.87
C LYS A 540 27.74 -9.35 1.67
N GLN A 541 28.55 -8.31 1.44
CA GLN A 541 28.41 -7.40 0.31
C GLN A 541 28.74 -8.06 -1.02
N GLY A 542 29.83 -8.84 -1.08
CA GLY A 542 30.18 -9.61 -2.27
C GLY A 542 29.09 -10.63 -2.64
N HIS A 543 28.39 -11.18 -1.64
CA HIS A 543 27.22 -12.03 -1.84
C HIS A 543 25.98 -11.24 -2.30
N LEU A 544 25.63 -10.15 -1.61
CA LEU A 544 24.47 -9.31 -1.96
C LEU A 544 24.58 -8.68 -3.36
N ALA A 545 25.81 -8.34 -3.78
CA ALA A 545 26.08 -7.82 -5.11
C ALA A 545 25.61 -8.76 -6.24
N TRP A 546 25.54 -10.09 -6.01
CA TRP A 546 25.05 -11.03 -7.02
C TRP A 546 23.62 -10.75 -7.45
N LYS A 547 22.74 -10.36 -6.52
CA LYS A 547 21.36 -10.01 -6.83
C LYS A 547 21.29 -8.87 -7.83
N THR A 548 22.07 -7.81 -7.59
CA THR A 548 22.18 -6.67 -8.49
C THR A 548 22.71 -7.10 -9.87
N ARG A 549 23.74 -7.96 -9.92
CA ARG A 549 24.32 -8.40 -11.20
C ARG A 549 23.35 -9.24 -12.04
N VAL A 550 22.59 -10.13 -11.39
CA VAL A 550 21.58 -10.95 -12.07
C VAL A 550 20.43 -10.07 -12.58
N ARG A 551 20.03 -9.06 -11.79
CA ARG A 551 19.07 -8.05 -12.21
C ARG A 551 19.57 -7.27 -13.44
N SER A 552 20.80 -6.76 -13.40
CA SER A 552 21.40 -6.04 -14.52
C SER A 552 21.53 -6.89 -15.78
N PHE A 553 21.78 -8.19 -15.63
CA PHE A 553 21.77 -9.15 -16.73
C PHE A 553 20.38 -9.26 -17.38
N LEU A 554 19.32 -9.43 -16.57
CA LEU A 554 17.93 -9.47 -17.06
C LEU A 554 17.47 -8.14 -17.68
N ASP A 555 18.03 -7.02 -17.21
CA ASP A 555 17.80 -5.69 -17.78
C ASP A 555 18.63 -5.43 -19.07
N GLY A 556 19.42 -6.43 -19.54
CA GLY A 556 20.12 -6.42 -20.83
C GLY A 556 21.63 -6.11 -20.79
N ASP A 557 22.23 -5.90 -19.62
CA ASP A 557 23.68 -5.70 -19.47
C ASP A 557 24.42 -7.03 -19.26
N THR A 558 24.83 -7.63 -20.38
CA THR A 558 25.53 -8.94 -20.39
C THR A 558 26.99 -8.86 -19.92
N ASN A 559 27.56 -7.67 -19.72
CA ASN A 559 28.94 -7.52 -19.25
C ASN A 559 29.07 -7.67 -17.73
N VAL A 560 27.96 -7.63 -16.99
CA VAL A 560 27.97 -7.65 -15.52
C VAL A 560 28.06 -9.08 -14.96
N LEU A 561 27.65 -10.08 -15.76
CA LEU A 561 27.56 -11.47 -15.34
C LEU A 561 27.94 -12.44 -16.45
N THR A 562 29.07 -13.13 -16.30
CA THR A 562 29.45 -14.20 -17.24
C THR A 562 28.95 -15.56 -16.75
N ARG A 563 28.64 -16.47 -17.69
CA ARG A 563 28.20 -17.84 -17.37
C ARG A 563 29.21 -18.60 -16.50
N GLU A 564 30.51 -18.40 -16.74
CA GLU A 564 31.57 -18.98 -15.91
C GLU A 564 31.52 -18.51 -14.46
N GLN A 565 31.21 -17.23 -14.23
CA GLN A 565 31.04 -16.69 -12.88
C GLN A 565 29.75 -17.20 -12.24
N ALA A 566 28.66 -17.31 -13.01
CA ALA A 566 27.36 -17.77 -12.52
C ALA A 566 27.35 -19.25 -12.13
N CYS A 567 28.06 -20.12 -12.87
CA CYS A 567 28.09 -21.56 -12.64
C CYS A 567 28.91 -22.00 -11.41
N SER A 568 29.76 -21.13 -10.84
CA SER A 568 30.68 -21.54 -9.78
C SER A 568 30.44 -20.81 -8.46
N HIS A 569 29.63 -21.44 -7.61
CA HIS A 569 29.49 -21.07 -6.19
C HIS A 569 30.80 -21.18 -5.40
N ARG A 570 31.88 -21.74 -5.98
CA ARG A 570 33.21 -21.85 -5.37
C ARG A 570 34.15 -20.72 -5.77
N GLU A 571 33.98 -20.19 -6.96
CA GLU A 571 34.82 -19.14 -7.54
C GLU A 571 34.33 -17.73 -7.16
N CYS A 572 33.11 -17.58 -6.64
CA CYS A 572 32.60 -16.29 -6.18
C CYS A 572 33.29 -15.81 -4.88
N ALA A 573 33.13 -14.53 -4.49
CA ALA A 573 33.80 -13.97 -3.31
C ALA A 573 33.51 -14.75 -2.01
N LEU A 574 32.23 -15.10 -1.78
CA LEU A 574 31.80 -15.94 -0.67
C LEU A 574 32.36 -17.36 -0.79
N GLY A 575 32.32 -17.96 -1.98
CA GLY A 575 32.84 -19.30 -2.25
C GLY A 575 34.34 -19.44 -2.00
N ARG A 576 35.14 -18.51 -2.52
CA ARG A 576 36.60 -18.51 -2.35
C ARG A 576 36.98 -18.41 -0.89
N TRP A 577 36.25 -17.60 -0.11
CA TRP A 577 36.43 -17.56 1.33
C TRP A 577 36.01 -18.87 1.99
N TYR A 578 34.78 -19.33 1.73
CA TYR A 578 34.20 -20.53 2.33
C TYR A 578 35.13 -21.75 2.16
N TYR A 579 35.61 -22.00 0.94
CA TYR A 579 36.41 -23.20 0.64
C TYR A 579 37.92 -23.06 0.89
N LYS A 580 38.46 -21.86 1.18
CA LYS A 580 39.90 -21.68 1.46
C LYS A 580 40.19 -21.36 2.91
N ASP A 581 39.86 -20.15 3.35
CA ASP A 581 40.27 -19.62 4.64
C ASP A 581 39.17 -19.83 5.70
N GLY A 582 37.89 -19.68 5.29
CA GLY A 582 36.73 -19.87 6.15
C GLY A 582 36.65 -21.30 6.72
N ILE A 583 36.86 -22.33 5.90
CA ILE A 583 36.80 -23.72 6.37
C ILE A 583 37.92 -24.07 7.35
N LYS A 584 39.10 -23.45 7.23
CA LYS A 584 40.23 -23.66 8.15
C LYS A 584 39.96 -23.04 9.52
N GLN A 585 39.26 -21.92 9.55
CA GLN A 585 39.05 -21.12 10.76
C GLN A 585 37.71 -21.45 11.46
N TYR A 586 36.66 -21.77 10.68
CA TYR A 586 35.28 -21.90 11.17
C TYR A 586 34.61 -23.23 10.77
N GLY A 587 35.36 -24.18 10.20
CA GLY A 587 34.80 -25.45 9.70
C GLY A 587 34.12 -26.33 10.75
N SER A 588 34.30 -26.06 12.05
CA SER A 588 33.58 -26.72 13.14
C SER A 588 32.26 -26.05 13.54
N ASN A 589 31.99 -24.82 13.06
CA ASN A 589 30.79 -24.05 13.41
C ASN A 589 29.59 -24.51 12.58
N HIS A 590 28.43 -24.66 13.23
CA HIS A 590 27.19 -25.11 12.61
C HIS A 590 26.64 -24.09 11.59
N ALA A 591 26.63 -22.80 11.94
CA ALA A 591 26.19 -21.72 11.05
C ALA A 591 27.09 -21.61 9.82
N PHE A 592 28.40 -21.90 9.97
CA PHE A 592 29.31 -21.98 8.83
C PHE A 592 28.87 -23.06 7.85
N LYS A 593 28.68 -24.31 8.29
CA LYS A 593 28.26 -25.41 7.40
C LYS A 593 26.88 -25.20 6.77
N ALA A 594 25.96 -24.58 7.50
CA ALA A 594 24.60 -24.33 7.03
C ALA A 594 24.53 -23.38 5.82
N MET A 595 25.58 -22.59 5.55
CA MET A 595 25.62 -21.68 4.39
C MET A 595 25.78 -22.37 3.05
N GLU A 596 26.40 -23.55 2.99
CA GLU A 596 26.84 -24.16 1.71
C GLU A 596 25.67 -24.52 0.80
N GLN A 597 24.66 -25.17 1.35
CA GLN A 597 23.50 -25.64 0.60
C GLN A 597 22.71 -24.49 -0.05
N PRO A 598 22.21 -23.48 0.70
CA PRO A 598 21.47 -22.37 0.09
C PRO A 598 22.34 -21.55 -0.86
N HIS A 599 23.66 -21.48 -0.64
CA HIS A 599 24.59 -20.82 -1.55
C HIS A 599 24.75 -21.55 -2.88
N ALA A 600 24.80 -22.90 -2.88
CA ALA A 600 24.81 -23.69 -4.11
C ALA A 600 23.48 -23.58 -4.87
N GLU A 601 22.35 -23.67 -4.16
CA GLU A 601 20.99 -23.53 -4.73
C GLU A 601 20.77 -22.16 -5.38
N LEU A 602 21.33 -21.09 -4.79
CA LEU A 602 21.30 -19.75 -5.36
C LEU A 602 21.97 -19.72 -6.74
N HIS A 603 23.20 -20.24 -6.85
CA HIS A 603 23.93 -20.28 -8.11
C HIS A 603 23.23 -21.16 -9.16
N GLU A 604 22.63 -22.29 -8.76
CA GLU A 604 21.82 -23.11 -9.66
C GLU A 604 20.59 -22.35 -10.19
N THR A 605 19.94 -21.57 -9.33
CA THR A 605 18.80 -20.73 -9.70
C THR A 605 19.22 -19.63 -10.68
N ILE A 606 20.38 -19.01 -10.47
CA ILE A 606 20.94 -17.99 -11.37
C ILE A 606 21.18 -18.57 -12.77
N VAL A 607 21.71 -19.79 -12.87
CA VAL A 607 21.89 -20.45 -14.17
C VAL A 607 20.55 -20.69 -14.87
N LYS A 608 19.52 -21.16 -14.13
CA LYS A 608 18.17 -21.35 -14.70
C LYS A 608 17.54 -20.04 -15.19
N ILE A 609 17.82 -18.92 -14.52
CA ILE A 609 17.38 -17.59 -14.94
C ILE A 609 18.06 -17.19 -16.25
N MET A 610 19.38 -17.38 -16.35
CA MET A 610 20.12 -17.10 -17.58
C MET A 610 19.63 -17.97 -18.74
N ASP A 611 19.37 -19.26 -18.51
CA ASP A 611 18.84 -20.17 -19.54
C ASP A 611 17.42 -19.76 -20.01
N ALA A 612 16.57 -19.28 -19.10
CA ALA A 612 15.22 -18.80 -19.44
C ALA A 612 15.26 -17.50 -20.27
N ASP A 613 16.14 -16.58 -19.92
CA ASP A 613 16.34 -15.33 -20.66
C ASP A 613 16.98 -15.57 -22.05
N GLU A 614 18.03 -16.41 -22.13
CA GLU A 614 18.67 -16.83 -23.40
C GLU A 614 17.69 -17.55 -24.35
N SER A 615 16.65 -18.20 -23.81
CA SER A 615 15.60 -18.87 -24.60
C SER A 615 14.42 -17.96 -24.97
N GLY A 616 14.45 -16.68 -24.56
CA GLY A 616 13.42 -15.69 -24.87
C GLY A 616 12.18 -15.74 -23.96
N ASP A 617 12.20 -16.52 -22.88
CA ASP A 617 11.10 -16.67 -21.92
C ASP A 617 11.31 -15.71 -20.71
N SER A 618 11.11 -14.42 -20.96
CA SER A 618 11.38 -13.35 -19.98
C SER A 618 10.48 -13.45 -18.75
N ASP A 619 9.23 -13.92 -18.89
CA ASP A 619 8.29 -14.10 -17.78
C ASP A 619 8.76 -15.20 -16.82
N LYS A 620 9.25 -16.31 -17.36
CA LYS A 620 9.84 -17.39 -16.57
C LYS A 620 11.14 -16.98 -15.89
N ALA A 621 11.97 -16.18 -16.56
CA ALA A 621 13.19 -15.63 -15.97
C ALA A 621 12.87 -14.72 -14.77
N HIS A 622 11.84 -13.87 -14.89
CA HIS A 622 11.36 -13.01 -13.80
C HIS A 622 10.74 -13.80 -12.64
N GLN A 623 9.96 -14.86 -12.92
CA GLN A 623 9.46 -15.76 -11.88
C GLN A 623 10.60 -16.43 -11.10
N LEU A 624 11.60 -16.95 -11.81
CA LEU A 624 12.75 -17.61 -11.18
C LEU A 624 13.60 -16.62 -10.37
N TYR A 625 13.70 -15.35 -10.79
CA TYR A 625 14.38 -14.29 -10.06
C TYR A 625 13.77 -14.06 -8.66
N GLN A 626 12.46 -14.24 -8.49
CA GLN A 626 11.81 -14.11 -7.18
C GLN A 626 12.34 -15.12 -6.15
N ASN A 627 12.89 -16.26 -6.60
CA ASN A 627 13.47 -17.28 -5.73
C ASN A 627 14.89 -16.95 -5.22
N ILE A 628 15.54 -15.92 -5.78
CA ILE A 628 16.87 -15.48 -5.33
C ILE A 628 16.80 -14.83 -3.94
N GLU A 629 15.78 -14.01 -3.69
CA GLU A 629 15.65 -13.22 -2.46
C GLU A 629 15.55 -14.09 -1.18
N PRO A 630 14.73 -15.16 -1.14
CA PRO A 630 14.68 -16.08 0.00
C PRO A 630 16.03 -16.74 0.28
N LEU A 631 16.71 -17.24 -0.76
CA LEU A 631 17.99 -17.92 -0.65
C LEU A 631 19.09 -16.97 -0.15
N SER A 632 19.15 -15.75 -0.70
CA SER A 632 20.11 -14.73 -0.26
C SER A 632 19.89 -14.35 1.22
N LYS A 633 18.64 -14.20 1.66
CA LYS A 633 18.32 -13.95 3.09
C LYS A 633 18.80 -15.06 4.01
N GLN A 634 18.65 -16.33 3.60
CA GLN A 634 19.14 -17.47 4.40
C GLN A 634 20.67 -17.44 4.54
N ILE A 635 21.38 -17.19 3.44
CA ILE A 635 22.85 -17.11 3.45
C ILE A 635 23.31 -15.97 4.35
N VAL A 636 22.71 -14.78 4.22
CA VAL A 636 23.03 -13.63 5.07
C VAL A 636 22.73 -13.90 6.55
N ALA A 637 21.61 -14.56 6.85
CA ALA A 637 21.26 -14.92 8.22
C ALA A 637 22.30 -15.85 8.86
N HIS A 638 22.81 -16.83 8.11
CA HIS A 638 23.87 -17.71 8.57
C HIS A 638 25.23 -17.00 8.72
N ILE A 639 25.55 -16.02 7.86
CA ILE A 639 26.73 -15.15 8.03
C ILE A 639 26.61 -14.36 9.35
N GLU A 640 25.43 -13.79 9.63
CA GLU A 640 25.19 -13.03 10.87
C GLU A 640 25.21 -13.92 12.12
N GLU A 641 24.69 -15.14 12.04
CA GLU A 641 24.75 -16.14 13.11
C GLU A 641 26.20 -16.57 13.38
N LEU A 642 27.00 -16.75 12.32
CA LEU A 642 28.41 -17.03 12.42
C LEU A 642 29.17 -15.86 13.07
N GLU A 643 28.90 -14.62 12.65
CA GLU A 643 29.49 -13.41 13.26
C GLU A 643 29.19 -13.30 14.76
N ARG A 644 27.94 -13.59 15.17
CA ARG A 644 27.53 -13.60 16.59
C ARG A 644 28.14 -14.70 17.42
N THR A 645 28.54 -15.82 16.82
CA THR A 645 29.15 -16.95 17.55
C THR A 645 30.66 -16.81 17.70
N ILE A 646 31.28 -15.89 16.95
CA ILE A 646 32.73 -15.63 16.97
C ILE A 646 33.08 -14.37 17.77
N ARG A 647 32.20 -13.36 17.81
CA ARG A 647 32.29 -12.22 18.73
C ARG A 647 31.89 -12.63 20.15
#